data_AF-A0A5F9C548-F1
#
_entry.id   AF-A0A5F9C548-F1
#
_cell.length_a   1.000
_cell.length_b   1.000
_cell.length_c   1.000
_cell.angle_alpha   90.00
_cell.angle_beta   90.00
_cell.angle_gamma   90.00
#
_symmetry.space_group_name_H-M   'P 1'
#
loop_
_entity.id
_entity.type
_entity.pdbx_description
1 polymer ?
#
loop_
_entity_poly.entity_id
_entity_poly.type
_entity_poly.pdbx_seq_one_letter_code
_entity_poly.pdbx_strand_id
1 'polypeptide(L)'
;MYAKTIPVIWGCFFLWNLYSSSSQTIYPGIKARVTQRALDYGVQAGMEMIGQMLKERNIPDLQGSESLDFLKVDYVDYNFSNIKINAFSFPNTSLAFVPGVGIKALTNHGTANVSTNWAVKSPLFKDAGGANLFLSGVYFTGNIILNRNDFGQPLLKLEDCYAQVSHAHVSFFGQFSVLYNSFAEPMEKPILKNLNEMLCPIITGEVEALNVNLSTLEVLTKIDNYTLLDYSIIDSPEITENSLDVNFKGTFYPLENLVDPPFSPAPFVLPERSDSMLYIGISEYFFKSASFAYYTAGAFDVTFSTKEISNHLIQNSQGLGNVLSRIADIYILAQPFMVRIMATEPPIINLQPGNFSLDIPASIMMLTQPENSTMKTIVSMDFVASTSVGLVILGQRLICSLSLNRFRLSLPEPKRSKIEVLRFENILSSILHFGVLPLANAKLQQGFPLPNPYNISFVNSDIEVLQVEGVFYVNDALEKLMFEELRNACRGGGVGGFLPAMKQIGNVAALPGIVHRSIGLPDVHSGYGFAIGNMAAFDMNDPEAVVSPGGVGFDINCGVRLLRTNLDESDVQPVKEQLAQAMFDHIPVGVGSKGVIPMNAKDLEEALEMGVDWSLREGYAWAEDKEHCEEYGRMLQADPNKVSPRAKKRGLPQLGTLGAGNHYAEIQVVDEIFNEYAAKKMGIDHKGQVCVMIHSGSRGLGHQVATDALVAMEKAMKRDKIIVNDRQLACARIASVEGQDYLKGMAAAGNYAWVNRSSMTFLTRQAFAKVFNTTPDDLDLHVIYDVSHNIAKVEQHVVDGKERTLLVHRKGSTRAFPPHHPLIAVDYQLTGQPVLIGGTMGTCSYVLTGTEQGMTETFGTTCHGAGRALSRAKSRRNLDFQDVLDKLADMGIAIRVASPKLVMEESEVECFEGSLLSRPLRRVILPCRLLSPTRM
;
A
#
# COMPACT_ATOMS: atom_id res chain seq x y z
N MET A 1 42.49 -30.15 37.48
CA MET A 1 41.15 -30.69 37.18
C MET A 1 40.29 -29.65 36.44
N TYR A 2 40.88 -29.00 35.43
CA TYR A 2 40.31 -27.90 34.63
C TYR A 2 40.73 -28.12 33.18
N ALA A 3 39.94 -28.88 32.40
CA ALA A 3 40.16 -29.04 30.95
C ALA A 3 38.96 -29.64 30.19
N LYS A 4 37.74 -29.63 30.74
CA LYS A 4 36.57 -30.27 30.09
C LYS A 4 35.28 -29.45 30.06
N THR A 5 35.31 -28.16 30.41
CA THR A 5 34.10 -27.30 30.46
C THR A 5 34.03 -26.24 29.36
N ILE A 6 35.04 -26.14 28.49
CA ILE A 6 35.05 -25.17 27.38
C ILE A 6 34.37 -25.70 26.10
N PRO A 7 34.41 -27.01 25.73
CA PRO A 7 33.73 -27.48 24.51
C PRO A 7 32.20 -27.50 24.62
N VAL A 8 31.66 -27.61 25.83
CA VAL A 8 30.20 -27.64 26.07
C VAL A 8 29.60 -26.24 26.01
N ILE A 9 30.33 -25.22 26.48
CA ILE A 9 29.85 -23.82 26.41
C ILE A 9 29.90 -23.30 24.97
N TRP A 10 30.89 -23.69 24.17
CA TRP A 10 30.94 -23.37 22.74
C TRP A 10 29.93 -24.18 21.92
N GLY A 11 29.66 -25.44 22.28
CA GLY A 11 28.57 -26.24 21.71
C GLY A 11 27.20 -25.65 22.01
N CYS A 12 26.98 -25.14 23.23
CA CYS A 12 25.77 -24.41 23.59
C CYS A 12 25.69 -23.04 22.91
N PHE A 13 26.80 -22.30 22.71
CA PHE A 13 26.78 -21.03 21.96
C PHE A 13 26.52 -21.23 20.46
N PHE A 14 27.00 -22.32 19.86
CA PHE A 14 26.68 -22.69 18.47
C PHE A 14 25.23 -23.19 18.33
N LEU A 15 24.71 -23.95 19.31
CA LEU A 15 23.31 -24.36 19.34
C LEU A 15 22.35 -23.21 19.70
N TRP A 16 22.81 -22.19 20.45
CA TRP A 16 22.05 -20.97 20.72
C TRP A 16 22.02 -20.05 19.49
N ASN A 17 23.09 -20.01 18.68
CA ASN A 17 23.07 -19.29 17.39
C ASN A 17 22.27 -20.04 16.30
N LEU A 18 22.12 -21.36 16.39
CA LEU A 18 21.21 -22.15 15.56
C LEU A 18 19.75 -22.14 16.05
N TYR A 19 19.50 -21.57 17.23
CA TYR A 19 18.20 -21.12 17.71
C TYR A 19 18.07 -19.59 17.62
N SER A 20 18.65 -19.00 16.58
CA SER A 20 18.00 -17.84 15.96
C SER A 20 16.86 -18.40 15.12
N SER A 21 15.77 -18.83 15.78
CA SER A 21 14.50 -19.01 15.09
C SER A 21 14.19 -17.64 14.51
N SER A 22 14.43 -17.53 13.22
CA SER A 22 14.06 -16.40 12.40
C SER A 22 12.59 -16.11 12.64
N SER A 23 12.27 -15.17 13.52
CA SER A 23 11.05 -14.38 13.36
C SER A 23 11.28 -13.39 12.23
N GLN A 24 11.67 -13.89 11.06
CA GLN A 24 11.35 -13.21 9.82
C GLN A 24 9.96 -13.72 9.49
N THR A 25 8.95 -12.93 9.82
CA THR A 25 7.65 -13.04 9.15
C THR A 25 7.91 -12.85 7.66
N ILE A 26 8.15 -13.95 6.96
CA ILE A 26 8.26 -13.98 5.50
C ILE A 26 6.85 -13.79 5.00
N TYR A 27 6.56 -12.66 4.37
CA TYR A 27 5.26 -12.43 3.75
C TYR A 27 5.07 -13.34 2.53
N PRO A 28 3.84 -13.76 2.21
CA PRO A 28 3.61 -14.65 1.07
C PRO A 28 3.92 -13.97 -0.26
N GLY A 29 4.47 -14.74 -1.19
CA GLY A 29 4.47 -14.36 -2.60
C GLY A 29 3.09 -14.54 -3.23
N ILE A 30 2.33 -15.55 -2.77
CA ILE A 30 0.98 -15.88 -3.23
C ILE A 30 0.06 -16.19 -2.04
N LYS A 31 -1.18 -15.69 -2.07
CA LYS A 31 -2.22 -15.96 -1.06
C LYS A 31 -3.47 -16.50 -1.76
N ALA A 32 -4.04 -17.60 -1.28
CA ALA A 32 -5.29 -18.14 -1.80
C ALA A 32 -6.38 -18.11 -0.75
N ARG A 33 -7.59 -17.65 -1.11
CA ARG A 33 -8.77 -17.59 -0.24
C ARG A 33 -9.88 -18.49 -0.78
N VAL A 34 -10.31 -19.44 0.04
CA VAL A 34 -11.43 -20.34 -0.21
C VAL A 34 -12.66 -19.78 0.50
N THR A 35 -13.79 -19.66 -0.19
CA THR A 35 -15.06 -19.15 0.39
C THR A 35 -16.06 -20.26 0.68
N GLN A 36 -17.17 -19.90 1.35
CA GLN A 36 -18.26 -20.84 1.61
C GLN A 36 -18.81 -21.45 0.31
N ARG A 37 -18.83 -20.70 -0.79
CA ARG A 37 -19.27 -21.21 -2.11
C ARG A 37 -18.40 -22.37 -2.60
N ALA A 38 -17.11 -22.36 -2.29
CA ALA A 38 -16.21 -23.46 -2.63
C ALA A 38 -16.49 -24.70 -1.76
N LEU A 39 -16.79 -24.52 -0.47
CA LEU A 39 -17.19 -25.62 0.41
C LEU A 39 -18.49 -26.27 -0.06
N ASP A 40 -19.49 -25.47 -0.42
CA ASP A 40 -20.78 -25.95 -0.93
C ASP A 40 -20.61 -26.76 -2.22
N TYR A 41 -19.76 -26.27 -3.14
CA TYR A 41 -19.38 -27.01 -4.34
C TYR A 41 -18.62 -28.29 -4.01
N GLY A 42 -17.72 -28.25 -3.03
CA GLY A 42 -16.98 -29.40 -2.54
C GLY A 42 -17.89 -30.50 -2.00
N VAL A 43 -18.98 -30.16 -1.31
CA VAL A 43 -20.02 -31.13 -0.93
C VAL A 43 -20.64 -31.75 -2.19
N GLN A 44 -21.13 -30.93 -3.11
CA GLN A 44 -21.81 -31.42 -4.30
C GLN A 44 -20.94 -32.36 -5.15
N ALA A 45 -19.67 -31.99 -5.38
CA ALA A 45 -18.73 -32.78 -6.17
C ALA A 45 -18.14 -33.96 -5.38
N GLY A 46 -17.88 -33.79 -4.09
CA GLY A 46 -17.19 -34.77 -3.25
C GLY A 46 -18.05 -35.97 -2.87
N MET A 47 -19.38 -35.82 -2.79
CA MET A 47 -20.27 -36.91 -2.39
C MET A 47 -20.23 -38.11 -3.35
N GLU A 48 -20.03 -37.90 -4.65
CA GLU A 48 -19.89 -38.98 -5.63
C GLU A 48 -18.56 -39.75 -5.46
N MET A 49 -17.48 -39.04 -5.13
CA MET A 49 -16.17 -39.62 -4.88
C MET A 49 -16.16 -40.46 -3.59
N ILE A 50 -16.71 -39.91 -2.50
CA ILE A 50 -16.97 -40.66 -1.25
C ILE A 50 -17.85 -41.90 -1.58
N GLY A 51 -18.78 -41.73 -2.53
CA GLY A 51 -19.58 -42.77 -3.20
C GLY A 51 -18.82 -44.04 -3.54
N GLN A 52 -17.74 -43.83 -4.27
CA GLN A 52 -16.92 -44.90 -4.82
C GLN A 52 -15.95 -45.45 -3.77
N MET A 53 -15.32 -44.58 -2.99
CA MET A 53 -14.38 -44.97 -1.94
C MET A 53 -15.01 -45.92 -0.92
N LEU A 54 -16.24 -45.63 -0.46
CA LEU A 54 -16.93 -46.47 0.51
C LEU A 54 -17.34 -47.85 -0.04
N LYS A 55 -17.53 -48.00 -1.36
CA LYS A 55 -17.86 -49.29 -1.99
C LYS A 55 -16.65 -50.21 -2.10
N GLU A 56 -15.47 -49.64 -2.26
CA GLU A 56 -14.21 -50.38 -2.43
C GLU A 56 -13.52 -50.70 -1.09
N ARG A 57 -13.98 -50.09 0.01
CA ARG A 57 -13.39 -50.27 1.33
C ARG A 57 -13.73 -51.63 1.94
N ASN A 58 -12.71 -52.27 2.50
CA ASN A 58 -12.89 -53.47 3.33
C ASN A 58 -13.27 -53.04 4.76
N ILE A 59 -14.50 -53.35 5.17
CA ILE A 59 -14.99 -53.09 6.53
C ILE A 59 -14.60 -54.29 7.44
N PRO A 60 -14.01 -54.05 8.63
CA PRO A 60 -13.66 -55.12 9.56
C PRO A 60 -14.85 -55.99 9.96
N ASP A 61 -14.59 -57.27 10.22
CA ASP A 61 -15.60 -58.23 10.66
C ASP A 61 -16.22 -57.81 12.02
N LEU A 62 -17.54 -57.94 12.15
CA LEU A 62 -18.26 -57.70 13.41
C LEU A 62 -18.43 -59.01 14.16
N GLN A 63 -17.72 -59.16 15.28
CA GLN A 63 -17.76 -60.38 16.11
C GLN A 63 -18.27 -60.04 17.51
N GLY A 64 -18.96 -60.99 18.14
CA GLY A 64 -19.45 -60.84 19.51
C GLY A 64 -20.20 -62.07 19.99
N SER A 65 -20.74 -61.99 21.21
CA SER A 65 -21.52 -63.05 21.84
C SER A 65 -22.74 -62.43 22.54
N GLU A 66 -23.92 -62.99 22.32
CA GLU A 66 -25.19 -62.46 22.83
C GLU A 66 -26.13 -63.57 23.32
N SER A 67 -26.96 -63.29 24.31
CA SER A 67 -27.96 -64.25 24.80
C SER A 67 -29.26 -64.16 23.98
N LEU A 68 -29.83 -65.32 23.63
CA LEU A 68 -31.14 -65.39 22.95
C LEU A 68 -32.20 -65.90 23.93
N ASP A 69 -32.76 -64.98 24.71
CA ASP A 69 -33.72 -65.27 25.79
C ASP A 69 -34.95 -66.07 25.31
N PHE A 70 -35.42 -65.82 24.09
CA PHE A 70 -36.57 -66.52 23.48
C PHE A 70 -36.29 -67.99 23.18
N LEU A 71 -35.03 -68.36 22.89
CA LEU A 71 -34.61 -69.74 22.61
C LEU A 71 -33.99 -70.44 23.82
N LYS A 72 -33.91 -69.77 24.98
CA LYS A 72 -33.19 -70.24 26.18
C LYS A 72 -31.75 -70.66 25.87
N VAL A 73 -31.06 -69.90 25.02
CA VAL A 73 -29.66 -70.14 24.67
C VAL A 73 -28.81 -69.13 25.43
N ASP A 74 -27.95 -69.64 26.31
CA ASP A 74 -27.13 -68.82 27.23
C ASP A 74 -26.22 -67.83 26.48
N TYR A 75 -25.66 -68.25 25.35
CA TYR A 75 -24.85 -67.38 24.49
C TYR A 75 -24.80 -67.90 23.05
N VAL A 76 -24.70 -66.95 22.12
CA VAL A 76 -24.63 -67.16 20.69
C VAL A 76 -23.48 -66.31 20.16
N ASP A 77 -22.42 -66.97 19.73
CA ASP A 77 -21.28 -66.30 19.09
C ASP A 77 -21.65 -65.97 17.65
N TYR A 78 -21.62 -64.69 17.30
CA TYR A 78 -21.90 -64.22 15.95
C TYR A 78 -20.64 -63.65 15.29
N ASN A 79 -20.56 -63.81 13.97
CA ASN A 79 -19.56 -63.19 13.12
C ASN A 79 -20.21 -62.70 11.83
N PHE A 80 -20.18 -61.40 11.58
CA PHE A 80 -20.50 -60.81 10.28
C PHE A 80 -19.20 -60.46 9.57
N SER A 81 -18.99 -61.09 8.42
CA SER A 81 -17.78 -60.96 7.62
C SER A 81 -18.10 -60.52 6.19
N ASN A 82 -17.09 -60.13 5.43
CA ASN A 82 -17.24 -59.70 4.03
C ASN A 82 -18.30 -58.59 3.89
N ILE A 83 -18.26 -57.61 4.79
CA ILE A 83 -19.20 -56.50 4.86
C ILE A 83 -18.90 -55.53 3.71
N LYS A 84 -19.90 -55.32 2.84
CA LYS A 84 -19.80 -54.48 1.64
C LYS A 84 -20.94 -53.47 1.57
N ILE A 85 -20.62 -52.19 1.43
CA ILE A 85 -21.61 -51.14 1.21
C ILE A 85 -22.03 -51.17 -0.26
N ASN A 86 -23.29 -51.47 -0.53
CA ASN A 86 -23.85 -51.55 -1.87
C ASN A 86 -24.35 -50.19 -2.37
N ALA A 87 -25.03 -49.47 -1.48
CA ALA A 87 -25.56 -48.14 -1.74
C ALA A 87 -25.57 -47.34 -0.44
N PHE A 88 -25.46 -46.03 -0.55
CA PHE A 88 -25.67 -45.12 0.58
C PHE A 88 -26.19 -43.78 0.07
N SER A 89 -26.77 -43.01 0.97
CA SER A 89 -27.28 -41.67 0.68
C SER A 89 -27.09 -40.79 1.91
N PHE A 90 -26.53 -39.60 1.71
CA PHE A 90 -26.38 -38.56 2.73
C PHE A 90 -27.07 -37.30 2.21
N PRO A 91 -28.40 -37.19 2.39
CA PRO A 91 -29.20 -36.14 1.77
C PRO A 91 -28.88 -34.75 2.33
N ASN A 92 -28.47 -34.69 3.60
CA ASN A 92 -28.13 -33.45 4.28
C ASN A 92 -26.66 -33.52 4.70
N THR A 93 -25.78 -32.95 3.88
CA THR A 93 -24.36 -32.77 4.21
C THR A 93 -24.01 -31.30 4.04
N SER A 94 -23.27 -30.75 5.01
CA SER A 94 -22.81 -29.37 4.99
C SER A 94 -21.39 -29.26 5.50
N LEU A 95 -20.63 -28.33 4.94
CA LEU A 95 -19.33 -27.89 5.41
C LEU A 95 -19.44 -26.43 5.82
N ALA A 96 -18.87 -26.05 6.96
CA ALA A 96 -18.87 -24.66 7.43
C ALA A 96 -17.53 -24.30 8.08
N PHE A 97 -17.08 -23.05 7.92
CA PHE A 97 -15.88 -22.59 8.61
C PHE A 97 -16.14 -22.40 10.11
N VAL A 98 -15.13 -22.75 10.91
CA VAL A 98 -15.09 -22.47 12.34
C VAL A 98 -13.89 -21.56 12.59
N PRO A 99 -14.10 -20.27 12.92
CA PRO A 99 -13.02 -19.30 13.07
C PRO A 99 -11.91 -19.81 14.00
N GLY A 100 -10.66 -19.73 13.53
CA GLY A 100 -9.48 -20.16 14.26
C GLY A 100 -9.34 -21.67 14.51
N VAL A 101 -10.25 -22.51 13.99
CA VAL A 101 -10.22 -23.98 14.19
C VAL A 101 -10.03 -24.73 12.87
N GLY A 102 -10.99 -24.64 11.95
CA GLY A 102 -11.02 -25.54 10.80
C GLY A 102 -12.30 -25.46 9.99
N ILE A 103 -12.58 -26.52 9.25
CA ILE A 103 -13.82 -26.73 8.51
C ILE A 103 -14.63 -27.80 9.24
N LYS A 104 -15.79 -27.43 9.76
CA LYS A 104 -16.71 -28.37 10.38
C LYS A 104 -17.51 -29.10 9.31
N ALA A 105 -17.40 -30.42 9.29
CA ALA A 105 -18.23 -31.30 8.50
C ALA A 105 -19.42 -31.79 9.34
N LEU A 106 -20.60 -31.81 8.72
CA LEU A 106 -21.83 -32.28 9.34
C LEU A 106 -22.67 -33.04 8.31
N THR A 107 -23.11 -34.23 8.67
CA THR A 107 -24.04 -35.04 7.88
C THR A 107 -25.14 -35.60 8.76
N ASN A 108 -26.39 -35.52 8.29
CA ASN A 108 -27.58 -35.96 9.01
C ASN A 108 -28.54 -36.75 8.13
N HIS A 109 -29.29 -37.66 8.75
CA HIS A 109 -30.26 -38.55 8.10
C HIS A 109 -29.67 -39.42 6.99
N GLY A 110 -28.42 -39.85 7.14
CA GLY A 110 -27.80 -40.77 6.20
C GLY A 110 -28.43 -42.16 6.23
N THR A 111 -28.37 -42.86 5.10
CA THR A 111 -28.83 -44.24 4.93
C THR A 111 -27.79 -45.08 4.19
N ALA A 112 -27.70 -46.37 4.48
CA ALA A 112 -26.80 -47.29 3.78
C ALA A 112 -27.39 -48.71 3.66
N ASN A 113 -27.20 -49.31 2.49
CA ASN A 113 -27.50 -50.71 2.20
C ASN A 113 -26.19 -51.49 2.20
N VAL A 114 -26.09 -52.50 3.05
CA VAL A 114 -24.89 -53.29 3.25
C VAL A 114 -25.20 -54.76 3.00
N SER A 115 -24.31 -55.46 2.31
CA SER A 115 -24.33 -56.92 2.20
C SER A 115 -23.23 -57.52 3.06
N THR A 116 -23.52 -58.65 3.71
CA THR A 116 -22.57 -59.32 4.59
C THR A 116 -22.84 -60.82 4.63
N ASN A 117 -21.81 -61.60 4.95
CA ASN A 117 -21.97 -63.00 5.32
C ASN A 117 -22.07 -63.10 6.83
N TRP A 118 -23.02 -63.86 7.34
CA TRP A 118 -23.15 -64.13 8.76
C TRP A 118 -22.78 -65.58 9.07
N ALA A 119 -22.18 -65.79 10.24
CA ALA A 119 -21.97 -67.10 10.83
C ALA A 119 -22.33 -67.02 12.31
N VAL A 120 -23.10 -67.99 12.78
CA VAL A 120 -23.54 -68.07 14.18
C VAL A 120 -23.18 -69.44 14.73
N LYS A 121 -22.65 -69.46 15.95
CA LYS A 121 -22.29 -70.67 16.68
C LYS A 121 -22.90 -70.61 18.08
N SER A 122 -23.75 -71.59 18.38
CA SER A 122 -24.26 -71.85 19.72
C SER A 122 -23.97 -73.29 20.14
N PRO A 123 -24.13 -73.64 21.43
CA PRO A 123 -24.06 -75.04 21.87
C PRO A 123 -25.08 -75.97 21.18
N LEU A 124 -26.16 -75.44 20.62
CA LEU A 124 -27.29 -76.20 20.06
C LEU A 124 -27.26 -76.30 18.52
N PHE A 125 -26.65 -75.33 17.84
CA PHE A 125 -26.58 -75.31 16.38
C PHE A 125 -25.46 -74.39 15.89
N LYS A 126 -24.98 -74.65 14.67
CA LYS A 126 -24.03 -73.80 13.95
C LYS A 126 -24.56 -73.60 12.53
N ASP A 127 -24.59 -72.36 12.08
CA ASP A 127 -25.10 -72.03 10.76
C ASP A 127 -24.39 -70.81 10.15
N ALA A 128 -24.51 -70.65 8.84
CA ALA A 128 -23.95 -69.53 8.11
C ALA A 128 -24.75 -69.24 6.82
N GLY A 129 -24.77 -67.98 6.41
CA GLY A 129 -25.48 -67.56 5.20
C GLY A 129 -25.16 -66.12 4.80
N GLY A 130 -25.96 -65.59 3.86
CA GLY A 130 -25.91 -64.19 3.47
C GLY A 130 -26.91 -63.35 4.28
N ALA A 131 -26.62 -62.08 4.50
CA ALA A 131 -27.54 -61.13 5.09
C ALA A 131 -27.42 -59.75 4.41
N ASN A 132 -28.53 -59.03 4.40
CA ASN A 132 -28.57 -57.61 4.05
C ASN A 132 -28.84 -56.80 5.31
N LEU A 133 -28.13 -55.69 5.44
CA LEU A 133 -28.24 -54.76 6.56
C LEU A 133 -28.62 -53.39 6.00
N PHE A 134 -29.71 -52.84 6.48
CA PHE A 134 -30.15 -51.48 6.19
C PHE A 134 -29.85 -50.58 7.38
N LEU A 135 -29.03 -49.55 7.19
CA LEU A 135 -28.69 -48.56 8.19
C LEU A 135 -29.46 -47.27 7.90
N SER A 136 -30.04 -46.67 8.93
CA SER A 136 -30.72 -45.37 8.82
C SER A 136 -30.47 -44.48 10.03
N GLY A 137 -30.65 -43.18 9.81
CA GLY A 137 -30.34 -42.17 10.83
C GLY A 137 -28.84 -42.09 11.10
N VAL A 138 -28.01 -42.20 10.06
CA VAL A 138 -26.56 -41.98 10.17
C VAL A 138 -26.30 -40.48 10.35
N TYR A 139 -25.58 -40.16 11.42
CA TYR A 139 -25.15 -38.83 11.82
C TYR A 139 -23.63 -38.80 11.92
N PHE A 140 -23.01 -37.75 11.40
CA PHE A 140 -21.58 -37.51 11.53
C PHE A 140 -21.32 -36.03 11.75
N THR A 141 -20.39 -35.72 12.66
CA THR A 141 -19.78 -34.40 12.76
C THR A 141 -18.30 -34.52 13.11
N GLY A 142 -17.49 -33.60 12.59
CA GLY A 142 -16.07 -33.51 12.93
C GLY A 142 -15.44 -32.26 12.33
N ASN A 143 -14.29 -31.86 12.88
CA ASN A 143 -13.53 -30.68 12.46
C ASN A 143 -12.34 -31.11 11.60
N ILE A 144 -12.34 -30.73 10.34
CA ILE A 144 -11.23 -30.94 9.40
C ILE A 144 -10.28 -29.76 9.53
N ILE A 145 -9.05 -30.02 9.95
CA ILE A 145 -8.01 -29.02 10.19
C ILE A 145 -6.94 -29.15 9.10
N LEU A 146 -6.65 -28.03 8.43
CA LEU A 146 -5.54 -27.93 7.48
C LEU A 146 -4.33 -27.33 8.18
N ASN A 147 -3.21 -28.05 8.16
CA ASN A 147 -1.93 -27.64 8.70
C ASN A 147 -0.82 -27.84 7.67
N ARG A 148 0.44 -27.64 8.06
CA ARG A 148 1.62 -27.92 7.24
C ARG A 148 2.55 -28.94 7.91
N ASN A 149 3.33 -29.64 7.12
CA ASN A 149 4.49 -30.38 7.60
C ASN A 149 5.77 -29.53 7.58
N ASP A 150 6.88 -30.11 8.05
CA ASP A 150 8.19 -29.43 8.10
C ASP A 150 8.76 -29.05 6.72
N PHE A 151 8.20 -29.62 5.63
CA PHE A 151 8.57 -29.35 4.25
C PHE A 151 7.63 -28.37 3.54
N GLY A 152 6.68 -27.76 4.27
CA GLY A 152 5.73 -26.79 3.71
C GLY A 152 4.60 -27.41 2.88
N GLN A 153 4.36 -28.73 2.98
CA GLN A 153 3.23 -29.40 2.33
C GLN A 153 1.97 -29.35 3.20
N PRO A 154 0.77 -29.31 2.58
CA PRO A 154 -0.49 -29.37 3.31
C PRO A 154 -0.71 -30.72 4.00
N LEU A 155 -1.24 -30.67 5.22
CA LEU A 155 -1.58 -31.84 6.04
C LEU A 155 -2.99 -31.66 6.62
N LEU A 156 -3.91 -32.57 6.29
CA LEU A 156 -5.25 -32.63 6.86
C LEU A 156 -5.31 -33.54 8.09
N LYS A 157 -6.07 -33.12 9.09
CA LYS A 157 -6.41 -33.93 10.27
C LYS A 157 -7.89 -33.81 10.58
N LEU A 158 -8.46 -34.87 11.17
CA LEU A 158 -9.82 -34.87 11.70
C LEU A 158 -9.79 -34.85 13.22
N GLU A 159 -10.35 -33.80 13.81
CA GLU A 159 -10.54 -33.64 15.26
C GLU A 159 -12.03 -33.64 15.62
N ASP A 160 -12.36 -33.87 16.89
CA ASP A 160 -13.73 -33.91 17.42
C ASP A 160 -14.70 -34.79 16.61
N CYS A 161 -14.22 -35.94 16.11
CA CYS A 161 -15.05 -36.88 15.37
C CYS A 161 -16.15 -37.47 16.27
N TYR A 162 -17.39 -37.34 15.84
CA TYR A 162 -18.54 -38.06 16.38
C TYR A 162 -19.38 -38.62 15.25
N ALA A 163 -19.62 -39.93 15.27
CA ALA A 163 -20.41 -40.64 14.27
C ALA A 163 -21.36 -41.61 14.96
N GLN A 164 -22.60 -41.67 14.49
CA GLN A 164 -23.64 -42.52 15.07
C GLN A 164 -24.63 -43.01 14.01
N VAL A 165 -25.05 -44.26 14.13
CA VAL A 165 -26.19 -44.84 13.43
C VAL A 165 -27.31 -45.05 14.44
N SER A 166 -28.52 -44.59 14.08
CA SER A 166 -29.69 -44.65 14.97
C SER A 166 -30.42 -46.00 14.87
N HIS A 167 -30.53 -46.55 13.66
CA HIS A 167 -31.27 -47.79 13.41
C HIS A 167 -30.53 -48.69 12.43
N ALA A 168 -30.56 -49.99 12.72
CA ALA A 168 -30.08 -51.07 11.87
C ALA A 168 -31.24 -52.04 11.67
N HIS A 169 -31.44 -52.51 10.45
CA HIS A 169 -32.40 -53.56 10.15
C HIS A 169 -31.71 -54.69 9.40
N VAL A 170 -31.72 -55.90 9.97
CA VAL A 170 -31.04 -57.06 9.38
C VAL A 170 -32.05 -57.99 8.71
N SER A 171 -31.71 -58.49 7.53
CA SER A 171 -32.49 -59.49 6.81
C SER A 171 -31.59 -60.66 6.41
N PHE A 172 -31.83 -61.83 7.01
CA PHE A 172 -31.04 -63.03 6.78
C PHE A 172 -31.62 -63.87 5.63
N PHE A 173 -30.72 -64.41 4.80
CA PHE A 173 -31.04 -65.31 3.68
C PHE A 173 -30.42 -66.69 3.92
N GLY A 174 -31.15 -67.75 3.57
CA GLY A 174 -30.72 -69.14 3.72
C GLY A 174 -31.89 -70.13 3.73
N GLN A 175 -31.60 -71.42 3.93
CA GLN A 175 -32.60 -72.49 3.90
C GLN A 175 -33.67 -72.35 5.01
N PHE A 176 -33.31 -71.80 6.17
CA PHE A 176 -34.23 -71.54 7.29
C PHE A 176 -34.42 -70.04 7.55
N SER A 177 -34.58 -69.21 6.49
CA SER A 177 -34.73 -67.75 6.61
C SER A 177 -35.84 -67.30 7.56
N VAL A 178 -36.93 -68.06 7.69
CA VAL A 178 -38.01 -67.78 8.66
C VAL A 178 -37.51 -67.88 10.11
N LEU A 179 -36.66 -68.86 10.41
CA LEU A 179 -36.04 -69.01 11.73
C LEU A 179 -35.00 -67.90 11.97
N TYR A 180 -34.16 -67.59 10.99
CA TYR A 180 -33.11 -66.58 11.17
C TYR A 180 -33.66 -65.17 11.39
N ASN A 181 -34.71 -64.80 10.64
CA ASN A 181 -35.35 -63.49 10.83
C ASN A 181 -36.14 -63.38 12.13
N SER A 182 -36.40 -64.50 12.84
CA SER A 182 -37.01 -64.47 14.18
C SER A 182 -36.07 -63.94 15.28
N PHE A 183 -34.75 -63.89 15.02
CA PHE A 183 -33.76 -63.32 15.93
C PHE A 183 -32.99 -62.12 15.34
N ALA A 184 -33.51 -61.48 14.28
CA ALA A 184 -32.91 -60.28 13.69
C ALA A 184 -32.85 -59.09 14.66
N GLU A 185 -33.96 -58.78 15.32
CA GLU A 185 -34.06 -57.66 16.27
C GLU A 185 -33.08 -57.77 17.46
N PRO A 186 -32.88 -58.95 18.10
CA PRO A 186 -31.79 -59.15 19.06
C PRO A 186 -30.38 -58.86 18.55
N MET A 187 -30.11 -59.11 17.26
CA MET A 187 -28.78 -58.91 16.66
C MET A 187 -28.53 -57.45 16.21
N GLU A 188 -29.57 -56.63 16.06
CA GLU A 188 -29.45 -55.24 15.60
C GLU A 188 -28.72 -54.33 16.62
N LYS A 189 -28.98 -54.49 17.93
CA LYS A 189 -28.33 -53.70 18.99
C LYS A 189 -26.81 -53.92 19.06
N PRO A 190 -26.29 -55.17 19.09
CA PRO A 190 -24.85 -55.43 19.05
C PRO A 190 -24.19 -54.91 17.77
N ILE A 191 -24.85 -55.05 16.62
CA ILE A 191 -24.37 -54.51 15.33
C ILE A 191 -24.26 -52.99 15.41
N LEU A 192 -25.27 -52.30 15.93
CA LEU A 192 -25.24 -50.84 16.11
C LEU A 192 -24.12 -50.39 17.05
N LYS A 193 -23.93 -51.08 18.18
CA LYS A 193 -22.87 -50.77 19.13
C LYS A 193 -21.49 -50.86 18.48
N ASN A 194 -21.18 -52.01 17.86
CA ASN A 194 -19.88 -52.23 17.22
C ASN A 194 -19.65 -51.29 16.03
N LEU A 195 -20.69 -51.01 15.21
CA LEU A 195 -20.59 -50.03 14.12
C LEU A 195 -20.24 -48.64 14.67
N ASN A 196 -20.95 -48.15 15.68
CA ASN A 196 -20.73 -46.82 16.25
C ASN A 196 -19.33 -46.65 16.86
N GLU A 197 -18.77 -47.70 17.47
CA GLU A 197 -17.39 -47.68 17.98
C GLU A 197 -16.33 -47.63 16.87
N MET A 198 -16.62 -48.17 15.68
CA MET A 198 -15.67 -48.24 14.56
C MET A 198 -15.75 -47.09 13.55
N LEU A 199 -16.87 -46.34 13.50
CA LEU A 199 -17.09 -45.32 12.47
C LEU A 199 -16.03 -44.22 12.48
N CYS A 200 -15.74 -43.62 13.65
CA CYS A 200 -14.75 -42.53 13.72
C CYS A 200 -13.33 -42.98 13.34
N PRO A 201 -12.79 -44.09 13.87
CA PRO A 201 -11.50 -44.62 13.42
C PRO A 201 -11.43 -44.84 11.89
N ILE A 202 -12.50 -45.34 11.27
CA ILE A 202 -12.56 -45.51 9.81
C ILE A 202 -12.51 -44.15 9.11
N ILE A 203 -13.36 -43.20 9.51
CA ILE A 203 -13.44 -41.87 8.87
C ILE A 203 -12.11 -41.10 9.04
N THR A 204 -11.51 -41.13 10.23
CA THR A 204 -10.19 -40.53 10.47
C THR A 204 -9.14 -41.13 9.55
N GLY A 205 -9.12 -42.46 9.41
CA GLY A 205 -8.19 -43.14 8.49
C GLY A 205 -8.39 -42.75 7.02
N GLU A 206 -9.62 -42.45 6.58
CA GLU A 206 -9.87 -41.94 5.23
C GLU A 206 -9.38 -40.51 5.04
N VAL A 207 -9.62 -39.63 6.01
CA VAL A 207 -9.11 -38.25 5.97
C VAL A 207 -7.59 -38.24 5.94
N GLU A 208 -6.95 -39.11 6.72
CA GLU A 208 -5.49 -39.27 6.71
C GLU A 208 -4.98 -39.87 5.40
N ALA A 209 -5.73 -40.78 4.77
CA ALA A 209 -5.37 -41.33 3.46
C ALA A 209 -5.36 -40.25 2.35
N LEU A 210 -6.20 -39.21 2.46
CA LEU A 210 -6.16 -38.08 1.54
C LEU A 210 -4.84 -37.30 1.61
N ASN A 211 -4.11 -37.36 2.74
CA ASN A 211 -2.80 -36.74 2.85
C ASN A 211 -1.77 -37.35 1.91
N VAL A 212 -1.93 -38.62 1.52
CA VAL A 212 -1.04 -39.23 0.52
C VAL A 212 -1.15 -38.45 -0.79
N ASN A 213 -2.38 -38.15 -1.24
CA ASN A 213 -2.61 -37.36 -2.44
C ASN A 213 -2.12 -35.91 -2.28
N LEU A 214 -2.35 -35.29 -1.12
CA LEU A 214 -1.87 -33.92 -0.85
C LEU A 214 -0.33 -33.83 -0.75
N SER A 215 0.33 -34.89 -0.30
CA SER A 215 1.79 -34.99 -0.24
C SER A 215 2.45 -35.20 -1.62
N THR A 216 1.66 -35.58 -2.65
CA THR A 216 2.14 -35.61 -4.04
C THR A 216 2.25 -34.22 -4.68
N LEU A 217 1.75 -33.17 -3.99
CA LEU A 217 1.93 -31.80 -4.46
C LEU A 217 3.40 -31.41 -4.38
N GLU A 218 3.99 -31.23 -5.55
CA GLU A 218 5.35 -30.72 -5.71
C GLU A 218 5.42 -29.28 -5.19
N VAL A 219 5.91 -29.12 -3.96
CA VAL A 219 6.17 -27.82 -3.36
C VAL A 219 7.17 -27.03 -4.20
N LEU A 220 8.19 -27.72 -4.72
CA LEU A 220 9.12 -27.18 -5.71
C LEU A 220 8.78 -27.74 -7.07
N THR A 221 8.15 -26.92 -7.91
CA THR A 221 7.75 -27.31 -9.27
C THR A 221 8.78 -26.82 -10.28
N LYS A 222 9.27 -27.72 -11.15
CA LYS A 222 10.09 -27.31 -12.30
C LYS A 222 9.21 -26.67 -13.37
N ILE A 223 9.49 -25.40 -13.68
CA ILE A 223 8.72 -24.64 -14.69
C ILE A 223 9.28 -24.93 -16.08
N ASP A 224 10.60 -24.81 -16.23
CA ASP A 224 11.31 -25.07 -17.47
C ASP A 224 12.79 -25.40 -17.21
N ASN A 225 13.64 -25.31 -18.24
CA ASN A 225 15.06 -25.61 -18.11
C ASN A 225 15.88 -24.51 -17.42
N TYR A 226 15.25 -23.40 -17.02
CA TYR A 226 15.93 -22.27 -16.38
C TYR A 226 15.50 -22.10 -14.92
N THR A 227 14.24 -22.41 -14.57
CA THR A 227 13.68 -22.02 -13.28
C THR A 227 12.87 -23.11 -12.56
N LEU A 228 12.87 -22.99 -11.22
CA LEU A 228 12.02 -23.71 -10.27
C LEU A 228 11.10 -22.71 -9.56
N LEU A 229 9.92 -23.16 -9.15
CA LEU A 229 8.94 -22.37 -8.42
C LEU A 229 8.58 -23.04 -7.08
N ASP A 230 8.71 -22.29 -6.00
CA ASP A 230 8.44 -22.74 -4.63
C ASP A 230 7.05 -22.28 -4.14
N TYR A 231 6.17 -23.26 -3.91
CA TYR A 231 4.82 -23.15 -3.38
C TYR A 231 4.71 -23.62 -1.92
N SER A 232 5.78 -23.55 -1.14
CA SER A 232 5.73 -23.95 0.28
C SER A 232 4.67 -23.15 1.04
N ILE A 233 3.88 -23.83 1.87
CA ILE A 233 3.00 -23.19 2.84
C ILE A 233 3.86 -22.63 3.99
N ILE A 234 3.80 -21.32 4.17
CA ILE A 234 4.71 -20.60 5.08
C ILE A 234 4.17 -20.46 6.51
N ASP A 235 2.86 -20.55 6.69
CA ASP A 235 2.16 -20.49 7.99
C ASP A 235 0.88 -21.35 7.99
N SER A 236 0.26 -21.49 9.17
CA SER A 236 -1.03 -22.18 9.27
C SER A 236 -2.13 -21.31 8.65
N PRO A 237 -3.10 -21.91 7.92
CA PRO A 237 -4.18 -21.17 7.29
C PRO A 237 -4.98 -20.30 8.26
N GLU A 238 -5.33 -19.09 7.84
CA GLU A 238 -6.17 -18.17 8.61
C GLU A 238 -7.65 -18.44 8.28
N ILE A 239 -8.47 -18.67 9.31
CA ILE A 239 -9.88 -19.08 9.12
C ILE A 239 -10.80 -18.06 9.78
N THR A 240 -11.71 -17.50 8.99
CA THR A 240 -12.77 -16.58 9.41
C THR A 240 -14.13 -17.28 9.41
N GLU A 241 -15.22 -16.55 9.68
CA GLU A 241 -16.57 -17.10 9.59
C GLU A 241 -16.95 -17.52 8.16
N ASN A 242 -16.34 -16.90 7.14
CA ASN A 242 -16.77 -17.03 5.74
C ASN A 242 -15.66 -17.48 4.78
N SER A 243 -14.42 -17.60 5.26
CA SER A 243 -13.27 -17.91 4.41
C SER A 243 -12.14 -18.64 5.12
N LEU A 244 -11.31 -19.30 4.32
CA LEU A 244 -10.02 -19.87 4.71
C LEU A 244 -8.94 -19.35 3.77
N ASP A 245 -7.89 -18.75 4.34
CA ASP A 245 -6.77 -18.15 3.62
C ASP A 245 -5.50 -19.00 3.81
N VAL A 246 -4.81 -19.33 2.71
CA VAL A 246 -3.56 -20.09 2.70
C VAL A 246 -2.44 -19.24 2.10
N ASN A 247 -1.33 -19.12 2.83
CA ASN A 247 -0.17 -18.36 2.40
C ASN A 247 0.90 -19.28 1.79
N PHE A 248 1.28 -18.97 0.55
CA PHE A 248 2.31 -19.67 -0.19
C PHE A 248 3.53 -18.78 -0.41
N LYS A 249 4.72 -19.37 -0.39
CA LYS A 249 5.98 -18.66 -0.57
C LYS A 249 6.08 -17.98 -1.94
N GLY A 250 5.69 -18.65 -3.02
CA GLY A 250 5.57 -18.08 -4.36
C GLY A 250 6.87 -17.44 -4.88
N THR A 251 7.99 -18.16 -4.82
CA THR A 251 9.33 -17.65 -5.20
C THR A 251 9.93 -18.45 -6.33
N PHE A 252 10.46 -17.78 -7.35
CA PHE A 252 11.25 -18.42 -8.40
C PHE A 252 12.72 -18.50 -8.03
N TYR A 253 13.34 -19.61 -8.39
CA TYR A 253 14.76 -19.89 -8.23
C TYR A 253 15.39 -20.29 -9.57
N PRO A 254 16.64 -19.89 -9.86
CA PRO A 254 17.40 -20.48 -10.95
C PRO A 254 17.60 -21.99 -10.72
N LEU A 255 17.41 -22.80 -11.76
CA LEU A 255 17.43 -24.26 -11.68
C LEU A 255 18.82 -24.80 -11.25
N GLU A 256 19.90 -24.16 -11.72
CA GLU A 256 21.28 -24.61 -11.43
C GLU A 256 21.80 -24.10 -10.08
N ASN A 257 21.24 -23.01 -9.55
CA ASN A 257 21.73 -22.36 -8.34
C ASN A 257 20.57 -21.67 -7.62
N LEU A 258 20.13 -22.27 -6.49
CA LEU A 258 19.01 -21.82 -5.66
C LEU A 258 19.36 -20.54 -4.86
N VAL A 259 19.74 -19.48 -5.58
CA VAL A 259 20.06 -18.18 -4.98
C VAL A 259 18.76 -17.45 -4.66
N ASP A 260 18.62 -17.00 -3.42
CA ASP A 260 17.50 -16.17 -3.02
C ASP A 260 17.54 -14.81 -3.74
N PRO A 261 16.37 -14.25 -4.13
CA PRO A 261 16.32 -12.91 -4.69
C PRO A 261 16.87 -11.85 -3.71
N PRO A 262 17.54 -10.79 -4.20
CA PRO A 262 18.15 -9.75 -3.35
C PRO A 262 17.13 -8.77 -2.74
N PHE A 263 15.86 -9.14 -2.71
CA PHE A 263 14.72 -8.35 -2.24
C PHE A 263 13.74 -9.26 -1.49
N SER A 264 12.87 -8.67 -0.66
CA SER A 264 11.94 -9.42 0.19
C SER A 264 10.48 -9.19 -0.20
N PRO A 265 9.58 -10.16 0.07
CA PRO A 265 8.15 -10.00 -0.17
C PRO A 265 7.54 -8.97 0.79
N ALA A 266 6.50 -8.27 0.33
CA ALA A 266 5.70 -7.33 1.13
C ALA A 266 4.35 -7.96 1.54
N PRO A 267 3.77 -7.58 2.68
CA PRO A 267 2.46 -8.07 3.08
C PRO A 267 1.38 -7.58 2.11
N PHE A 268 0.41 -8.43 1.80
CA PHE A 268 -0.80 -8.00 1.10
C PHE A 268 -2.04 -8.77 1.60
N VAL A 269 -3.20 -8.17 1.40
CA VAL A 269 -4.50 -8.70 1.84
C VAL A 269 -5.42 -8.83 0.64
N LEU A 270 -6.20 -9.92 0.61
CA LEU A 270 -7.22 -10.11 -0.41
C LEU A 270 -8.48 -9.30 -0.07
N PRO A 271 -9.13 -8.66 -1.07
CA PRO A 271 -10.39 -7.97 -0.85
C PRO A 271 -11.42 -8.84 -0.13
N GLU A 272 -12.20 -8.25 0.78
CA GLU A 272 -13.32 -8.93 1.44
C GLU A 272 -14.50 -9.07 0.47
N ARG A 273 -14.40 -10.07 -0.40
CA ARG A 273 -15.45 -10.46 -1.34
C ARG A 273 -15.79 -11.94 -1.16
N SER A 274 -17.02 -12.31 -1.51
CA SER A 274 -17.53 -13.68 -1.40
C SER A 274 -18.33 -14.12 -2.64
N ASP A 275 -18.20 -13.38 -3.73
CA ASP A 275 -18.88 -13.63 -5.00
C ASP A 275 -18.25 -14.80 -5.79
N SER A 276 -16.99 -15.18 -5.53
CA SER A 276 -16.32 -16.31 -6.16
C SER A 276 -15.96 -17.42 -5.16
N MET A 277 -15.71 -18.63 -5.68
CA MET A 277 -15.28 -19.79 -4.88
C MET A 277 -13.86 -19.62 -4.36
N LEU A 278 -12.97 -19.07 -5.19
CA LEU A 278 -11.55 -18.95 -4.91
C LEU A 278 -11.07 -17.56 -5.33
N TYR A 279 -10.24 -16.93 -4.49
CA TYR A 279 -9.45 -15.77 -4.85
C TYR A 279 -7.97 -16.11 -4.72
N ILE A 280 -7.17 -15.68 -5.70
CA ILE A 280 -5.71 -15.86 -5.68
C ILE A 280 -5.09 -14.48 -5.82
N GLY A 281 -4.31 -14.08 -4.83
CA GLY A 281 -3.51 -12.86 -4.88
C GLY A 281 -2.06 -13.20 -5.14
N ILE A 282 -1.46 -12.50 -6.09
CA ILE A 282 -0.08 -12.69 -6.54
C ILE A 282 0.64 -11.37 -6.32
N SER A 283 1.67 -11.40 -5.49
CA SER A 283 2.45 -10.20 -5.17
C SER A 283 3.33 -9.75 -6.33
N GLU A 284 3.75 -8.48 -6.31
CA GLU A 284 4.80 -7.99 -7.20
C GLU A 284 6.12 -8.79 -7.02
N TYR A 285 6.39 -9.22 -5.79
CA TYR A 285 7.55 -10.04 -5.45
C TYR A 285 7.61 -11.34 -6.26
N PHE A 286 6.48 -12.02 -6.46
CA PHE A 286 6.41 -13.23 -7.29
C PHE A 286 6.99 -12.97 -8.70
N PHE A 287 6.52 -11.92 -9.37
CA PHE A 287 6.99 -11.58 -10.72
C PHE A 287 8.44 -11.07 -10.73
N LYS A 288 8.85 -10.30 -9.73
CA LYS A 288 10.24 -9.84 -9.57
C LYS A 288 11.19 -11.03 -9.39
N SER A 289 10.82 -12.02 -8.58
CA SER A 289 11.61 -13.24 -8.39
C SER A 289 11.75 -14.04 -9.69
N ALA A 290 10.68 -14.13 -10.49
CA ALA A 290 10.72 -14.76 -11.81
C ALA A 290 11.73 -14.05 -12.73
N SER A 291 11.60 -12.72 -12.84
CA SER A 291 12.50 -11.90 -13.65
C SER A 291 13.97 -12.09 -13.26
N PHE A 292 14.27 -12.03 -11.96
CA PHE A 292 15.61 -12.27 -11.43
C PHE A 292 16.13 -13.68 -11.73
N ALA A 293 15.31 -14.71 -11.51
CA ALA A 293 15.70 -16.11 -11.73
C ALA A 293 16.02 -16.39 -13.19
N TYR A 294 15.17 -15.94 -14.12
CA TYR A 294 15.38 -16.10 -15.56
C TYR A 294 16.61 -15.32 -16.06
N TYR A 295 16.84 -14.12 -15.55
CA TYR A 295 18.02 -13.33 -15.90
C TYR A 295 19.31 -14.01 -15.43
N THR A 296 19.36 -14.42 -14.16
CA THR A 296 20.53 -15.11 -13.58
C THR A 296 20.81 -16.44 -14.26
N ALA A 297 19.77 -17.13 -14.75
CA ALA A 297 19.90 -18.35 -15.54
C ALA A 297 20.31 -18.13 -17.01
N GLY A 298 20.50 -16.88 -17.45
CA GLY A 298 20.90 -16.55 -18.82
C GLY A 298 19.80 -16.73 -19.88
N ALA A 299 18.53 -16.77 -19.47
CA ALA A 299 17.41 -17.06 -20.39
C ALA A 299 17.09 -15.90 -21.36
N PHE A 300 17.52 -14.67 -21.05
CA PHE A 300 17.27 -13.47 -21.85
C PHE A 300 18.40 -13.19 -22.84
N ASP A 301 18.75 -14.16 -23.67
CA ASP A 301 19.79 -14.05 -24.71
C ASP A 301 19.33 -14.75 -25.98
N VAL A 302 19.20 -13.99 -27.07
CA VAL A 302 18.75 -14.50 -28.37
C VAL A 302 19.68 -14.02 -29.47
N THR A 303 20.09 -14.92 -30.34
CA THR A 303 20.90 -14.60 -31.53
C THR A 303 20.14 -14.95 -32.80
N PHE A 304 19.99 -13.98 -33.70
CA PHE A 304 19.38 -14.15 -35.02
C PHE A 304 20.45 -14.12 -36.11
N SER A 305 20.38 -15.07 -37.05
CA SER A 305 21.19 -15.09 -38.26
C SER A 305 20.69 -14.08 -39.31
N THR A 306 21.55 -13.73 -40.28
CA THR A 306 21.16 -12.87 -41.41
C THR A 306 19.91 -13.38 -42.13
N LYS A 307 19.77 -14.70 -42.26
CA LYS A 307 18.63 -15.35 -42.94
C LYS A 307 17.31 -15.17 -42.18
N GLU A 308 17.34 -15.32 -40.86
CA GLU A 308 16.16 -15.12 -40.01
C GLU A 308 15.71 -13.66 -40.03
N ILE A 309 16.66 -12.73 -39.90
CA ILE A 309 16.38 -11.29 -39.99
C ILE A 309 15.78 -10.93 -41.36
N SER A 310 16.36 -11.45 -42.45
CA SER A 310 15.84 -11.25 -43.81
C SER A 310 14.41 -11.78 -43.95
N ASN A 311 14.13 -12.99 -43.46
CA ASN A 311 12.79 -13.56 -43.48
C ASN A 311 11.76 -12.71 -42.70
N HIS A 312 12.12 -12.23 -41.50
CA HIS A 312 11.27 -11.33 -40.71
C HIS A 312 10.99 -10.00 -41.43
N LEU A 313 11.98 -9.45 -42.14
CA LEU A 313 11.83 -8.22 -42.93
C LEU A 313 11.00 -8.43 -44.21
N ILE A 314 11.10 -9.60 -44.86
CA ILE A 314 10.34 -9.94 -46.08
C ILE A 314 8.85 -10.18 -45.79
N GLN A 315 8.53 -10.86 -44.68
CA GLN A 315 7.14 -11.18 -44.31
C GLN A 315 6.28 -9.93 -44.01
N ASN A 316 6.90 -8.78 -43.73
CA ASN A 316 6.22 -7.52 -43.41
C ASN A 316 6.06 -6.56 -44.62
N SER A 317 6.43 -7.01 -45.83
CA SER A 317 6.44 -6.19 -47.06
C SER A 317 5.05 -5.79 -47.61
N GLN A 318 3.95 -6.21 -46.98
CA GLN A 318 2.59 -5.77 -47.37
C GLN A 318 2.18 -4.38 -46.84
N GLY A 319 2.96 -3.75 -45.94
CA GLY A 319 2.65 -2.41 -45.39
C GLY A 319 3.73 -1.32 -45.57
N LEU A 320 5.00 -1.69 -45.77
CA LEU A 320 6.12 -0.76 -46.01
C LEU A 320 6.91 -1.18 -47.26
N GLY A 321 6.24 -1.13 -48.42
CA GLY A 321 6.85 -1.46 -49.70
C GLY A 321 7.94 -0.46 -50.12
N ASN A 322 9.10 -1.00 -50.53
CA ASN A 322 10.17 -0.42 -51.36
C ASN A 322 11.43 0.19 -50.73
N VAL A 323 11.45 0.65 -49.48
CA VAL A 323 12.65 1.36 -48.96
C VAL A 323 13.57 0.48 -48.11
N LEU A 324 13.03 -0.36 -47.23
CA LEU A 324 13.84 -1.19 -46.32
C LEU A 324 14.51 -2.37 -47.03
N SER A 325 13.86 -3.01 -48.01
CA SER A 325 14.46 -4.14 -48.74
C SER A 325 15.67 -3.70 -49.56
N ARG A 326 15.61 -2.54 -50.21
CA ARG A 326 16.73 -2.00 -51.01
C ARG A 326 17.91 -1.54 -50.16
N ILE A 327 17.70 -1.10 -48.92
CA ILE A 327 18.80 -0.68 -48.02
C ILE A 327 19.48 -1.89 -47.37
N ALA A 328 18.72 -2.92 -47.01
CA ALA A 328 19.28 -4.21 -46.59
C ALA A 328 20.08 -4.88 -47.73
N ASP A 329 19.61 -4.77 -48.98
CA ASP A 329 20.36 -5.30 -50.11
C ASP A 329 21.69 -4.54 -50.38
N ILE A 330 21.77 -3.25 -50.05
CA ILE A 330 22.94 -2.40 -50.38
C ILE A 330 24.01 -2.37 -49.27
N TYR A 331 23.65 -2.45 -47.98
CA TYR A 331 24.61 -2.36 -46.85
C TYR A 331 24.90 -3.70 -46.15
N ILE A 332 24.02 -4.70 -46.28
CA ILE A 332 23.99 -5.90 -45.44
C ILE A 332 24.49 -7.17 -46.17
N LEU A 333 24.57 -7.16 -47.51
CA LEU A 333 24.87 -8.35 -48.32
C LEU A 333 26.36 -8.61 -48.65
N ALA A 334 27.32 -7.88 -48.06
CA ALA A 334 28.74 -8.15 -48.36
C ALA A 334 29.33 -9.31 -47.54
N GLN A 335 28.86 -9.54 -46.30
CA GLN A 335 29.30 -10.65 -45.42
C GLN A 335 28.19 -11.09 -44.46
N PRO A 336 28.10 -12.38 -44.10
CA PRO A 336 27.15 -12.87 -43.10
C PRO A 336 27.37 -12.19 -41.74
N PHE A 337 26.28 -11.78 -41.10
CA PHE A 337 26.28 -11.22 -39.75
C PHE A 337 25.16 -11.81 -38.89
N MET A 338 25.33 -11.73 -37.57
CA MET A 338 24.37 -12.15 -36.57
C MET A 338 23.95 -10.96 -35.72
N VAL A 339 22.72 -10.96 -35.23
CA VAL A 339 22.23 -9.98 -34.25
C VAL A 339 21.98 -10.72 -32.95
N ARG A 340 22.76 -10.42 -31.91
CA ARG A 340 22.53 -10.90 -30.55
C ARG A 340 21.83 -9.81 -29.75
N ILE A 341 20.73 -10.17 -29.10
CA ILE A 341 19.98 -9.29 -28.19
C ILE A 341 20.00 -9.97 -26.83
N MET A 342 20.45 -9.26 -25.82
CA MET A 342 20.50 -9.76 -24.46
C MET A 342 20.05 -8.73 -23.44
N ALA A 343 19.38 -9.16 -22.38
CA ALA A 343 19.06 -8.29 -21.25
C ALA A 343 20.35 -7.88 -20.53
N THR A 344 20.46 -6.60 -20.16
CA THR A 344 21.63 -6.06 -19.41
C THR A 344 21.45 -6.19 -17.91
N GLU A 345 20.21 -6.19 -17.44
CA GLU A 345 19.79 -6.36 -16.04
C GLU A 345 18.44 -7.09 -16.00
N PRO A 346 17.99 -7.60 -14.83
CA PRO A 346 16.68 -8.23 -14.71
C PRO A 346 15.56 -7.29 -15.18
N PRO A 347 14.63 -7.75 -16.04
CA PRO A 347 13.46 -6.98 -16.44
C PRO A 347 12.70 -6.39 -15.23
N ILE A 348 12.38 -5.09 -15.31
CA ILE A 348 11.76 -4.33 -14.22
C ILE A 348 10.24 -4.47 -14.31
N ILE A 349 9.65 -5.05 -13.28
CA ILE A 349 8.20 -5.25 -13.13
C ILE A 349 7.57 -3.99 -12.57
N ASN A 350 6.47 -3.53 -13.19
CA ASN A 350 5.66 -2.42 -12.69
C ASN A 350 4.19 -2.84 -12.66
N LEU A 351 3.63 -2.99 -11.46
CA LEU A 351 2.21 -3.23 -11.24
C LEU A 351 1.51 -1.93 -10.83
N GLN A 352 0.58 -1.47 -11.66
CA GLN A 352 -0.27 -0.31 -11.43
C GLN A 352 -1.74 -0.74 -11.57
N PRO A 353 -2.71 -0.02 -10.96
CA PRO A 353 -4.12 -0.36 -11.10
C PRO A 353 -4.55 -0.48 -12.57
N GLY A 354 -5.00 -1.67 -12.97
CA GLY A 354 -5.41 -1.97 -14.35
C GLY A 354 -4.27 -2.01 -15.39
N ASN A 355 -3.01 -1.85 -14.99
CA ASN A 355 -1.87 -1.83 -15.89
C ASN A 355 -0.69 -2.62 -15.32
N PHE A 356 -0.30 -3.68 -16.01
CA PHE A 356 0.95 -4.40 -15.77
C PHE A 356 1.91 -4.08 -16.91
N SER A 357 3.05 -3.46 -16.60
CA SER A 357 4.10 -3.21 -17.57
C SER A 357 5.43 -3.83 -17.15
N LEU A 358 6.25 -4.11 -18.16
CA LEU A 358 7.60 -4.63 -18.00
C LEU A 358 8.54 -3.77 -18.83
N ASP A 359 9.53 -3.18 -18.16
CA ASP A 359 10.64 -2.49 -18.80
C ASP A 359 11.82 -3.46 -18.89
N ILE A 360 12.35 -3.65 -20.10
CA ILE A 360 13.41 -4.61 -20.42
C ILE A 360 14.63 -3.83 -20.90
N PRO A 361 15.60 -3.58 -20.00
CA PRO A 361 16.90 -3.02 -20.37
C PRO A 361 17.72 -4.10 -21.09
N ALA A 362 18.17 -3.80 -22.30
CA ALA A 362 18.81 -4.76 -23.18
C ALA A 362 19.88 -4.10 -24.05
N SER A 363 20.78 -4.93 -24.57
CA SER A 363 21.78 -4.54 -25.54
C SER A 363 21.58 -5.33 -26.83
N ILE A 364 21.68 -4.64 -27.96
CA ILE A 364 21.72 -5.25 -29.29
C ILE A 364 23.15 -5.16 -29.84
N MET A 365 23.70 -6.31 -30.21
CA MET A 365 25.02 -6.45 -30.81
C MET A 365 24.90 -7.05 -32.22
N MET A 366 25.45 -6.36 -33.21
CA MET A 366 25.69 -6.94 -34.54
C MET A 366 27.09 -7.54 -34.58
N LEU A 367 27.18 -8.82 -34.91
CA LEU A 367 28.41 -9.61 -34.94
C LEU A 367 28.66 -10.08 -36.36
N THR A 368 29.92 -10.08 -36.83
CA THR A 368 30.30 -10.73 -38.09
C THR A 368 31.35 -11.78 -37.83
N GLN A 369 31.35 -12.84 -38.65
CA GLN A 369 32.31 -13.92 -38.59
C GLN A 369 32.99 -14.07 -39.95
N PRO A 370 34.15 -13.41 -40.15
CA PRO A 370 34.99 -13.68 -41.31
C PRO A 370 35.52 -15.12 -41.28
N GLU A 371 35.68 -15.75 -42.45
CA GLU A 371 36.24 -17.11 -42.56
C GLU A 371 37.55 -17.24 -41.77
N ASN A 372 37.60 -18.22 -40.84
CA ASN A 372 38.72 -18.52 -39.95
C ASN A 372 39.09 -17.47 -38.88
N SER A 373 38.14 -16.68 -38.38
CA SER A 373 38.38 -15.74 -37.27
C SER A 373 37.31 -15.79 -36.16
N THR A 374 37.67 -15.23 -34.99
CA THR A 374 36.74 -15.06 -33.86
C THR A 374 35.69 -14.00 -34.16
N MET A 375 34.47 -14.21 -33.69
CA MET A 375 33.35 -13.27 -33.79
C MET A 375 33.76 -11.84 -33.45
N LYS A 376 33.49 -10.88 -34.35
CA LYS A 376 33.81 -9.46 -34.16
C LYS A 376 32.54 -8.62 -34.09
N THR A 377 32.42 -7.80 -33.05
CA THR A 377 31.32 -6.84 -32.91
C THR A 377 31.48 -5.69 -33.90
N ILE A 378 30.46 -5.49 -34.74
CA ILE A 378 30.33 -4.37 -35.67
C ILE A 378 29.77 -3.16 -34.95
N VAL A 379 28.64 -3.34 -34.27
CA VAL A 379 27.95 -2.29 -33.51
C VAL A 379 27.28 -2.88 -32.28
N SER A 380 27.28 -2.13 -31.19
CA SER A 380 26.58 -2.44 -29.94
C SER A 380 25.80 -1.20 -29.51
N MET A 381 24.53 -1.38 -29.14
CA MET A 381 23.70 -0.30 -28.62
C MET A 381 22.82 -0.80 -27.49
N ASP A 382 22.72 0.00 -26.43
CA ASP A 382 21.82 -0.28 -25.32
C ASP A 382 20.48 0.41 -25.56
N PHE A 383 19.42 -0.25 -25.12
CA PHE A 383 18.07 0.27 -25.22
C PHE A 383 17.21 -0.25 -24.07
N VAL A 384 16.12 0.45 -23.79
CA VAL A 384 15.08 -0.01 -22.87
C VAL A 384 13.80 -0.21 -23.65
N ALA A 385 13.32 -1.46 -23.73
CA ALA A 385 12.04 -1.80 -24.32
C ALA A 385 10.95 -1.80 -23.23
N SER A 386 9.95 -0.93 -23.40
CA SER A 386 8.81 -0.83 -22.50
C SER A 386 7.64 -1.60 -23.10
N THR A 387 7.12 -2.58 -22.37
CA THR A 387 6.07 -3.50 -22.81
C THR A 387 4.88 -3.49 -21.85
N SER A 388 3.68 -3.66 -22.38
CA SER A 388 2.49 -3.97 -21.58
C SER A 388 2.34 -5.48 -21.48
N VAL A 389 1.85 -5.95 -20.34
CA VAL A 389 1.63 -7.36 -20.03
C VAL A 389 0.13 -7.61 -19.93
N GLY A 390 -0.40 -8.42 -20.85
CA GLY A 390 -1.73 -9.00 -20.75
C GLY A 390 -1.69 -10.24 -19.87
N LEU A 391 -2.72 -10.43 -19.04
CA LEU A 391 -2.88 -11.59 -18.16
C LEU A 391 -4.17 -12.33 -18.52
N VAL A 392 -4.09 -13.66 -18.59
CA VAL A 392 -5.25 -14.54 -18.79
C VAL A 392 -5.07 -15.79 -17.95
N ILE A 393 -6.14 -16.27 -17.32
CA ILE A 393 -6.15 -17.59 -16.69
C ILE A 393 -6.76 -18.60 -17.66
N LEU A 394 -6.02 -19.66 -17.97
CA LEU A 394 -6.45 -20.71 -18.89
C LEU A 394 -6.18 -22.07 -18.25
N GLY A 395 -7.25 -22.80 -17.94
CA GLY A 395 -7.18 -24.07 -17.20
C GLY A 395 -6.63 -23.86 -15.79
N GLN A 396 -5.37 -24.24 -15.57
CA GLN A 396 -4.68 -24.19 -14.28
C GLN A 396 -3.49 -23.21 -14.27
N ARG A 397 -3.35 -22.40 -15.33
CA ARG A 397 -2.15 -21.58 -15.54
C ARG A 397 -2.50 -20.11 -15.71
N LEU A 398 -1.63 -19.26 -15.16
CA LEU A 398 -1.57 -17.84 -15.46
C LEU A 398 -0.71 -17.65 -16.71
N ILE A 399 -1.35 -17.25 -17.80
CA ILE A 399 -0.70 -16.95 -19.07
C ILE A 399 -0.44 -15.46 -19.15
N CYS A 400 0.78 -15.10 -19.53
CA CYS A 400 1.18 -13.73 -19.80
C CYS A 400 1.37 -13.51 -21.31
N SER A 401 1.12 -12.29 -21.77
CA SER A 401 1.44 -11.87 -23.14
C SER A 401 2.05 -10.48 -23.14
N LEU A 402 3.17 -10.29 -23.83
CA LEU A 402 3.83 -9.00 -23.99
C LEU A 402 3.41 -8.32 -25.29
N SER A 403 3.11 -7.03 -25.19
CA SER A 403 2.99 -6.12 -26.33
C SER A 403 3.97 -4.96 -26.16
N LEU A 404 4.75 -4.66 -27.20
CA LEU A 404 5.70 -3.55 -27.15
C LEU A 404 4.98 -2.22 -27.24
N ASN A 405 5.18 -1.35 -26.26
CA ASN A 405 4.64 0.01 -26.26
C ASN A 405 5.59 0.95 -26.99
N ARG A 406 6.85 0.96 -26.56
CA ARG A 406 7.93 1.80 -27.10
C ARG A 406 9.29 1.22 -26.71
N PHE A 407 10.33 1.58 -27.43
CA PHE A 407 11.71 1.39 -26.97
C PHE A 407 12.48 2.71 -27.08
N ARG A 408 13.47 2.92 -26.21
CA ARG A 408 14.34 4.09 -26.23
C ARG A 408 15.79 3.63 -26.34
N LEU A 409 16.51 4.14 -27.34
CA LEU A 409 17.95 3.92 -27.47
C LEU A 409 18.70 4.81 -26.46
N SER A 410 19.62 4.20 -25.72
CA SER A 410 20.52 4.89 -24.80
C SER A 410 21.83 5.20 -25.54
N LEU A 411 21.86 6.28 -26.32
CA LEU A 411 23.07 6.78 -26.98
C LEU A 411 23.62 8.01 -26.24
N PRO A 412 24.92 8.07 -25.89
CA PRO A 412 25.55 9.30 -25.41
C PRO A 412 25.41 10.43 -26.45
N GLU A 413 25.09 11.65 -25.98
CA GLU A 413 24.72 12.80 -26.83
C GLU A 413 25.63 13.15 -28.03
N PRO A 414 26.98 12.99 -28.02
CA PRO A 414 27.79 13.54 -29.11
C PRO A 414 27.78 12.73 -30.41
N LYS A 415 27.12 11.56 -30.48
CA LYS A 415 27.08 10.71 -31.70
C LYS A 415 25.73 10.70 -32.43
N ARG A 416 24.77 11.53 -32.01
CA ARG A 416 23.38 11.52 -32.50
C ARG A 416 23.18 12.24 -33.86
N SER A 417 24.19 12.30 -34.73
CA SER A 417 24.07 12.98 -36.02
C SER A 417 23.05 12.29 -36.93
N LYS A 418 22.21 13.12 -37.55
CA LYS A 418 20.96 12.79 -38.24
C LYS A 418 21.14 11.85 -39.44
N ILE A 419 20.15 10.97 -39.62
CA ILE A 419 19.88 10.00 -40.72
C ILE A 419 20.23 8.53 -40.42
N GLU A 420 21.32 8.20 -39.70
CA GLU A 420 21.67 6.78 -39.41
C GLU A 420 20.86 6.18 -38.25
N VAL A 421 20.58 6.95 -37.18
CA VAL A 421 19.85 6.48 -35.99
C VAL A 421 18.39 6.12 -36.30
N LEU A 422 17.67 6.96 -37.06
CA LEU A 422 16.27 6.69 -37.48
C LEU A 422 16.13 5.43 -38.34
N ARG A 423 17.17 5.07 -39.12
CA ARG A 423 17.17 3.86 -39.94
C ARG A 423 17.40 2.61 -39.09
N PHE A 424 18.24 2.70 -38.06
CA PHE A 424 18.50 1.61 -37.13
C PHE A 424 17.30 1.34 -36.21
N GLU A 425 16.59 2.37 -35.75
CA GLU A 425 15.36 2.24 -34.96
C GLU A 425 14.29 1.40 -35.68
N ASN A 426 14.09 1.59 -36.99
CA ASN A 426 13.12 0.81 -37.76
C ASN A 426 13.50 -0.67 -37.87
N ILE A 427 14.80 -0.96 -38.01
CA ILE A 427 15.32 -2.34 -38.05
C ILE A 427 15.17 -2.98 -36.67
N LEU A 428 15.58 -2.30 -35.61
CA LEU A 428 15.42 -2.77 -34.23
C LEU A 428 13.95 -2.99 -33.88
N SER A 429 13.07 -2.05 -34.23
CA SER A 429 11.63 -2.19 -34.06
C SER A 429 11.09 -3.45 -34.74
N SER A 430 11.53 -3.73 -35.97
CA SER A 430 11.12 -4.92 -36.71
C SER A 430 11.63 -6.21 -36.07
N ILE A 431 12.90 -6.23 -35.64
CA ILE A 431 13.48 -7.40 -34.95
C ILE A 431 12.78 -7.64 -33.61
N LEU A 432 12.44 -6.58 -32.86
CA LEU A 432 11.71 -6.70 -31.59
C LEU A 432 10.28 -7.22 -31.82
N HIS A 433 9.53 -6.64 -32.76
CA HIS A 433 8.13 -7.03 -33.01
C HIS A 433 7.96 -8.42 -33.63
N PHE A 434 8.84 -8.79 -34.56
CA PHE A 434 8.66 -10.01 -35.36
C PHE A 434 9.64 -11.13 -35.03
N GLY A 435 10.75 -10.82 -34.35
CA GLY A 435 11.72 -11.80 -33.87
C GLY A 435 11.60 -12.07 -32.37
N VAL A 436 11.86 -11.05 -31.54
CA VAL A 436 11.99 -11.22 -30.09
C VAL A 436 10.66 -11.43 -29.38
N LEU A 437 9.67 -10.55 -29.60
CA LEU A 437 8.37 -10.64 -28.92
C LEU A 437 7.63 -11.95 -29.20
N PRO A 438 7.60 -12.49 -30.44
CA PRO A 438 6.95 -13.78 -30.69
C PRO A 438 7.64 -14.93 -29.95
N LEU A 439 8.98 -14.93 -29.87
CA LEU A 439 9.72 -15.94 -29.11
C LEU A 439 9.43 -15.83 -27.60
N ALA A 440 9.43 -14.61 -27.06
CA ALA A 440 9.08 -14.35 -25.67
C ALA A 440 7.63 -14.78 -25.37
N ASN A 441 6.67 -14.40 -26.22
CA ASN A 441 5.26 -14.77 -26.08
C ASN A 441 5.03 -16.27 -26.25
N ALA A 442 5.77 -16.97 -27.11
CA ALA A 442 5.69 -18.43 -27.22
C ALA A 442 6.13 -19.13 -25.92
N LYS A 443 7.08 -18.56 -25.18
CA LYS A 443 7.46 -19.03 -23.84
C LYS A 443 6.41 -18.66 -22.80
N LEU A 444 5.94 -17.42 -22.78
CA LEU A 444 4.94 -16.95 -21.82
C LEU A 444 3.56 -17.61 -22.01
N GLN A 445 3.24 -18.07 -23.22
CA GLN A 445 2.04 -18.88 -23.52
C GLN A 445 2.05 -20.23 -22.81
N GLN A 446 3.21 -20.74 -22.38
CA GLN A 446 3.27 -21.93 -21.53
C GLN A 446 2.63 -21.65 -20.17
N GLY A 447 2.67 -20.40 -19.72
CA GLY A 447 2.07 -19.93 -18.47
C GLY A 447 2.73 -20.49 -17.21
N PHE A 448 2.45 -19.83 -16.09
CA PHE A 448 2.86 -20.27 -14.77
C PHE A 448 1.75 -21.12 -14.14
N PRO A 449 2.04 -22.30 -13.56
CA PRO A 449 1.02 -23.06 -12.83
C PRO A 449 0.51 -22.21 -11.67
N LEU A 450 -0.79 -22.27 -11.38
CA LEU A 450 -1.35 -21.70 -10.15
C LEU A 450 -1.39 -22.80 -9.07
N PRO A 451 -1.35 -22.46 -7.76
CA PRO A 451 -1.49 -23.45 -6.70
C PRO A 451 -2.81 -24.23 -6.87
N ASN A 452 -2.71 -25.53 -7.16
CA ASN A 452 -3.89 -26.36 -7.44
C ASN A 452 -3.71 -27.77 -6.87
N PRO A 453 -4.44 -28.15 -5.81
CA PRO A 453 -4.23 -29.41 -5.11
C PRO A 453 -4.77 -30.65 -5.83
N TYR A 454 -5.62 -30.45 -6.84
CA TYR A 454 -6.29 -31.50 -7.60
C TYR A 454 -6.55 -30.92 -9.00
N ASN A 455 -6.62 -31.70 -10.09
CA ASN A 455 -6.77 -31.20 -11.48
C ASN A 455 -8.07 -30.40 -11.76
N ILE A 456 -8.29 -29.29 -11.05
CA ILE A 456 -9.45 -28.41 -11.06
C ILE A 456 -9.18 -27.34 -12.12
N SER A 457 -10.14 -27.12 -13.02
CA SER A 457 -10.05 -26.01 -13.97
C SER A 457 -10.72 -24.77 -13.40
N PHE A 458 -10.05 -23.62 -13.46
CA PHE A 458 -10.65 -22.34 -13.10
C PHE A 458 -11.54 -21.83 -14.22
N VAL A 459 -12.74 -21.36 -13.88
CA VAL A 459 -13.75 -20.84 -14.83
C VAL A 459 -14.28 -19.50 -14.34
N ASN A 460 -14.73 -18.64 -15.27
CA ASN A 460 -15.23 -17.29 -14.98
C ASN A 460 -14.22 -16.44 -14.18
N SER A 461 -12.94 -16.56 -14.52
CA SER A 461 -11.86 -15.83 -13.86
C SER A 461 -11.86 -14.36 -14.25
N ASP A 462 -11.68 -13.48 -13.26
CA ASP A 462 -11.43 -12.06 -13.43
C ASP A 462 -10.06 -11.69 -12.83
N ILE A 463 -9.36 -10.73 -13.41
CA ILE A 463 -8.01 -10.34 -13.01
C ILE A 463 -7.97 -8.84 -12.75
N GLU A 464 -7.68 -8.46 -11.50
CA GLU A 464 -7.51 -7.08 -11.06
C GLU A 464 -6.07 -6.86 -10.56
N VAL A 465 -5.46 -5.73 -10.89
CA VAL A 465 -4.18 -5.28 -10.30
C VAL A 465 -4.49 -4.27 -9.19
N LEU A 466 -4.12 -4.58 -7.94
CA LEU A 466 -4.48 -3.82 -6.74
C LEU A 466 -3.42 -2.74 -6.38
N GLN A 467 -3.83 -1.76 -5.56
CA GLN A 467 -3.25 -0.42 -5.39
C GLN A 467 -1.94 -0.30 -4.58
N VAL A 468 -1.30 0.87 -4.66
CA VAL A 468 -0.09 1.27 -3.91
C VAL A 468 -0.30 1.30 -2.39
N GLU A 469 0.79 1.22 -1.64
CA GLU A 469 0.77 1.20 -0.17
C GLU A 469 0.50 2.58 0.44
N GLY A 470 -0.20 2.58 1.57
CA GLY A 470 -0.24 3.68 2.52
C GLY A 470 0.78 3.46 3.63
N VAL A 471 1.69 4.43 3.85
CA VAL A 471 2.74 4.37 4.87
C VAL A 471 2.62 5.57 5.79
N PHE A 472 2.93 5.42 7.07
CA PHE A 472 3.03 6.54 7.99
C PHE A 472 4.26 6.41 8.91
N TYR A 473 4.92 7.53 9.18
CA TYR A 473 6.08 7.61 10.06
C TYR A 473 5.63 8.06 11.44
N VAL A 474 5.77 7.19 12.44
CA VAL A 474 5.29 7.42 13.81
C VAL A 474 6.30 6.92 14.83
N ASN A 475 6.19 7.42 16.06
CA ASN A 475 6.84 6.85 17.24
C ASN A 475 5.83 5.97 18.02
N ASP A 476 6.29 5.27 19.05
CA ASP A 476 5.46 4.38 19.88
C ASP A 476 4.22 5.06 20.49
N ALA A 477 4.31 6.36 20.77
CA ALA A 477 3.20 7.13 21.36
C ALA A 477 2.10 7.40 20.32
N LEU A 478 2.48 7.90 19.14
CA LEU A 478 1.56 8.20 18.05
C LEU A 478 1.00 6.92 17.43
N GLU A 479 1.80 5.86 17.34
CA GLU A 479 1.35 4.54 16.86
C GLU A 479 0.15 4.02 17.67
N LYS A 480 0.25 4.04 19.01
CA LYS A 480 -0.84 3.60 19.89
C LYS A 480 -2.14 4.35 19.64
N LEU A 481 -2.05 5.67 19.47
CA LEU A 481 -3.21 6.53 19.27
C LEU A 481 -3.85 6.34 17.90
N MET A 482 -3.03 6.18 16.86
CA MET A 482 -3.51 5.84 15.51
C MET A 482 -4.30 4.53 15.53
N PHE A 483 -3.75 3.47 16.15
CA PHE A 483 -4.43 2.18 16.21
C PHE A 483 -5.66 2.20 17.12
N GLU A 484 -5.63 2.98 18.19
CA GLU A 484 -6.80 3.17 19.06
C GLU A 484 -7.93 3.90 18.32
N GLU A 485 -7.62 4.96 17.56
CA GLU A 485 -8.60 5.66 16.72
C GLU A 485 -9.27 4.70 15.73
N LEU A 486 -8.46 3.86 15.07
CA LEU A 486 -8.96 2.85 14.13
C LEU A 486 -9.86 1.81 14.82
N ARG A 487 -9.42 1.25 15.96
CA ARG A 487 -10.22 0.28 16.74
C ARG A 487 -11.55 0.88 17.20
N ASN A 488 -11.54 2.13 17.64
CA ASN A 488 -12.74 2.83 18.08
C ASN A 488 -13.73 3.03 16.92
N ALA A 489 -13.23 3.37 15.73
CA ALA A 489 -14.08 3.48 14.54
C ALA A 489 -14.71 2.14 14.13
N CYS A 490 -13.99 1.02 14.30
CA CYS A 490 -14.51 -0.32 14.03
C CYS A 490 -15.61 -0.75 15.03
N ARG A 491 -15.52 -0.35 16.30
CA ARG A 491 -16.48 -0.74 17.36
C ARG A 491 -17.82 0.00 17.29
N GLY A 492 -17.84 1.23 16.77
CA GLY A 492 -19.00 2.13 16.83
C GLY A 492 -20.04 1.99 15.72
N GLY A 493 -19.99 0.95 14.88
CA GLY A 493 -20.93 0.79 13.76
C GLY A 493 -20.88 1.92 12.72
N GLY A 494 -19.78 2.69 12.67
CA GLY A 494 -19.56 3.75 11.69
C GLY A 494 -20.38 5.03 11.85
N VAL A 495 -21.10 5.23 12.96
CA VAL A 495 -21.96 6.43 13.13
C VAL A 495 -21.26 7.53 13.93
N GLY A 496 -20.96 8.64 13.26
CA GLY A 496 -20.66 9.93 13.89
C GLY A 496 -19.20 10.13 14.35
N GLY A 497 -18.29 10.34 13.40
CA GLY A 497 -16.89 10.73 13.64
C GLY A 497 -16.14 11.03 12.35
N PHE A 498 -14.98 11.68 12.45
CA PHE A 498 -14.05 11.76 11.31
C PHE A 498 -13.55 10.36 10.95
N LEU A 499 -13.26 10.13 9.67
CA LEU A 499 -12.61 8.91 9.25
C LEU A 499 -11.20 8.85 9.87
N PRO A 500 -10.78 7.73 10.50
CA PRO A 500 -9.45 7.63 11.11
C PRO A 500 -8.34 7.95 10.11
N ALA A 501 -7.28 8.60 10.59
CA ALA A 501 -6.19 9.07 9.74
C ALA A 501 -5.57 7.93 8.92
N MET A 502 -5.36 6.75 9.53
CA MET A 502 -4.87 5.57 8.81
C MET A 502 -5.77 5.16 7.64
N LYS A 503 -7.08 5.22 7.82
CA LYS A 503 -8.03 4.87 6.75
C LYS A 503 -8.05 5.95 5.65
N GLN A 504 -7.85 7.21 6.01
CA GLN A 504 -7.66 8.29 5.03
C GLN A 504 -6.41 8.08 4.18
N ILE A 505 -5.27 7.71 4.79
CA ILE A 505 -4.04 7.39 4.06
C ILE A 505 -4.27 6.25 3.06
N GLY A 506 -4.94 5.17 3.50
CA GLY A 506 -5.30 4.05 2.63
C GLY A 506 -6.27 4.44 1.51
N ASN A 507 -7.24 5.31 1.78
CA ASN A 507 -8.14 5.84 0.75
C ASN A 507 -7.41 6.73 -0.27
N VAL A 508 -6.41 7.50 0.16
CA VAL A 508 -5.56 8.30 -0.74
C VAL A 508 -4.67 7.40 -1.58
N ALA A 509 -4.14 6.32 -1.00
CA ALA A 509 -3.41 5.29 -1.73
C ALA A 509 -4.26 4.64 -2.85
N ALA A 510 -5.59 4.79 -2.77
CA ALA A 510 -6.52 4.31 -3.75
C ALA A 510 -6.82 5.26 -4.93
N LEU A 511 -6.21 6.45 -4.96
CA LEU A 511 -6.52 7.43 -5.99
C LEU A 511 -5.87 7.07 -7.34
N PRO A 512 -6.57 7.30 -8.48
CA PRO A 512 -6.01 7.00 -9.80
C PRO A 512 -4.72 7.77 -10.10
N GLY A 513 -3.74 7.08 -10.66
CA GLY A 513 -2.45 7.65 -11.08
C GLY A 513 -1.53 8.11 -9.94
N ILE A 514 -1.80 7.68 -8.70
CA ILE A 514 -0.87 7.89 -7.59
C ILE A 514 0.45 7.14 -7.84
N VAL A 515 1.56 7.75 -7.44
CA VAL A 515 2.91 7.24 -7.64
C VAL A 515 3.56 6.89 -6.30
N HIS A 516 4.21 5.74 -6.26
CA HIS A 516 4.97 5.22 -5.12
C HIS A 516 4.11 4.91 -3.89
N ARG A 517 3.74 5.90 -3.07
CA ARG A 517 3.07 5.71 -1.76
C ARG A 517 2.19 6.90 -1.39
N SER A 518 1.15 6.63 -0.59
CA SER A 518 0.48 7.67 0.22
C SER A 518 1.17 7.75 1.58
N ILE A 519 1.74 8.90 1.94
CA ILE A 519 2.64 9.02 3.09
C ILE A 519 2.04 9.92 4.17
N GLY A 520 1.89 9.41 5.40
CA GLY A 520 1.59 10.18 6.61
C GLY A 520 2.87 10.54 7.38
N LEU A 521 3.05 11.81 7.71
CA LEU A 521 4.22 12.32 8.43
C LEU A 521 3.99 12.34 9.95
N PRO A 522 5.02 12.58 10.80
CA PRO A 522 4.89 12.47 12.26
C PRO A 522 3.89 13.41 12.96
N ASP A 523 3.24 14.31 12.23
CA ASP A 523 2.12 15.15 12.69
C ASP A 523 0.75 14.64 12.22
N VAL A 524 0.70 13.40 11.71
CA VAL A 524 -0.49 12.85 11.07
C VAL A 524 -1.67 12.74 12.02
N HIS A 525 -2.83 13.22 11.56
CA HIS A 525 -4.10 13.10 12.27
C HIS A 525 -5.29 13.26 11.31
N SER A 526 -6.47 12.86 11.78
CA SER A 526 -7.69 12.83 10.98
C SER A 526 -8.03 14.20 10.41
N GLY A 527 -8.18 14.24 9.08
CA GLY A 527 -8.52 15.42 8.29
C GLY A 527 -9.82 15.25 7.53
N TYR A 528 -9.90 15.84 6.33
CA TYR A 528 -11.04 15.73 5.40
C TYR A 528 -10.58 15.18 4.04
N GLY A 529 -10.94 13.95 3.68
CA GLY A 529 -10.41 13.26 2.52
C GLY A 529 -8.97 12.77 2.77
N PHE A 530 -7.99 13.64 2.62
CA PHE A 530 -6.61 13.39 3.07
C PHE A 530 -6.50 13.66 4.58
N ALA A 531 -5.69 12.87 5.27
CA ALA A 531 -5.26 13.18 6.63
C ALA A 531 -4.41 14.47 6.64
N ILE A 532 -4.37 15.17 7.77
CA ILE A 532 -3.36 16.23 7.98
C ILE A 532 -2.00 15.55 8.15
N GLY A 533 -0.93 16.13 7.64
CA GLY A 533 0.40 15.50 7.56
C GLY A 533 0.55 14.50 6.40
N ASN A 534 -0.46 14.39 5.51
CA ASN A 534 -0.44 13.43 4.41
C ASN A 534 0.06 14.08 3.11
N MET A 535 0.95 13.36 2.42
CA MET A 535 1.45 13.70 1.10
C MET A 535 1.23 12.53 0.13
N ALA A 536 0.88 12.87 -1.11
CA ALA A 536 0.79 11.93 -2.23
C ALA A 536 1.23 12.61 -3.52
N ALA A 537 1.83 11.84 -4.43
CA ALA A 537 2.31 12.34 -5.72
C ALA A 537 1.58 11.64 -6.87
N PHE A 538 1.29 12.37 -7.95
CA PHE A 538 0.57 11.86 -9.12
C PHE A 538 1.35 12.16 -10.41
N ASP A 539 1.46 11.21 -11.33
CA ASP A 539 2.27 11.39 -12.55
C ASP A 539 1.56 12.32 -13.54
N MET A 540 2.17 13.47 -13.87
CA MET A 540 1.58 14.43 -14.81
C MET A 540 1.41 13.86 -16.22
N ASN A 541 2.14 12.79 -16.58
CA ASN A 541 2.04 12.14 -17.88
C ASN A 541 1.02 11.00 -17.91
N ASP A 542 0.50 10.59 -16.76
CA ASP A 542 -0.55 9.58 -16.69
C ASP A 542 -1.91 10.26 -16.96
N PRO A 543 -2.63 9.91 -18.04
CA PRO A 543 -3.95 10.47 -18.33
C PRO A 543 -4.97 10.17 -17.22
N GLU A 544 -4.70 9.15 -16.41
CA GLU A 544 -5.55 8.74 -15.30
C GLU A 544 -5.21 9.50 -14.00
N ALA A 545 -4.07 10.20 -13.92
CA ALA A 545 -3.70 10.93 -12.71
C ALA A 545 -4.70 12.04 -12.36
N VAL A 546 -4.93 12.21 -11.05
CA VAL A 546 -5.94 13.13 -10.52
C VAL A 546 -5.35 14.25 -9.68
N VAL A 547 -6.09 15.36 -9.59
CA VAL A 547 -5.91 16.43 -8.61
C VAL A 547 -7.12 16.47 -7.69
N SER A 548 -6.89 16.60 -6.37
CA SER A 548 -7.95 16.69 -5.37
C SER A 548 -7.78 17.90 -4.45
N PRO A 549 -8.81 18.77 -4.30
CA PRO A 549 -8.86 19.79 -3.25
C PRO A 549 -8.75 19.20 -1.84
N GLY A 550 -9.20 17.95 -1.66
CA GLY A 550 -9.05 17.21 -0.41
C GLY A 550 -7.59 17.03 0.01
N GLY A 551 -6.66 16.95 -0.95
CA GLY A 551 -5.21 16.83 -0.74
C GLY A 551 -4.44 18.14 -0.61
N VAL A 552 -5.15 19.27 -0.61
CA VAL A 552 -4.61 20.61 -0.35
C VAL A 552 -5.24 21.20 0.91
N GLY A 553 -6.55 21.01 1.07
CA GLY A 553 -7.33 21.61 2.14
C GLY A 553 -7.99 22.93 1.72
N PHE A 554 -8.76 23.50 2.65
CA PHE A 554 -9.55 24.71 2.40
C PHE A 554 -8.75 26.00 2.61
N ASP A 555 -7.69 25.96 3.42
CA ASP A 555 -6.78 27.11 3.55
C ASP A 555 -5.58 26.92 2.63
N ILE A 556 -5.82 27.19 1.34
CA ILE A 556 -4.83 27.03 0.27
C ILE A 556 -3.60 27.88 0.58
N ASN A 557 -2.43 27.29 0.38
CA ASN A 557 -1.14 27.89 0.66
C ASN A 557 -1.02 28.46 2.09
N CYS A 558 -1.70 27.84 3.06
CA CYS A 558 -1.39 28.04 4.47
C CYS A 558 0.08 27.67 4.69
N GLY A 559 0.80 28.56 5.37
CA GLY A 559 2.24 28.47 5.48
C GLY A 559 2.76 29.30 6.63
N VAL A 560 4.04 29.10 6.92
CA VAL A 560 4.72 29.78 8.01
C VAL A 560 5.87 30.59 7.45
N ARG A 561 6.01 31.81 7.99
CA ARG A 561 7.08 32.74 7.69
C ARG A 561 7.84 33.05 8.96
N LEU A 562 9.17 33.01 8.90
CA LEU A 562 10.04 33.39 10.01
C LEU A 562 10.80 34.66 9.67
N LEU A 563 10.85 35.60 10.59
CA LEU A 563 11.69 36.79 10.56
C LEU A 563 12.74 36.69 11.66
N ARG A 564 13.94 37.20 11.38
CA ARG A 564 14.98 37.44 12.39
C ARG A 564 14.99 38.90 12.81
N THR A 565 15.63 39.19 13.93
CA THR A 565 15.97 40.55 14.38
C THR A 565 17.40 40.56 14.92
N ASN A 566 17.96 41.73 15.13
CA ASN A 566 19.20 41.91 15.90
C ASN A 566 18.95 42.14 17.40
N LEU A 567 17.73 41.91 17.89
CA LEU A 567 17.35 42.07 19.30
C LEU A 567 17.63 40.81 20.11
N ASP A 568 17.95 41.02 21.39
CA ASP A 568 18.07 39.96 22.38
C ASP A 568 16.85 39.90 23.31
N GLU A 569 16.67 38.76 23.99
CA GLU A 569 15.62 38.57 24.99
C GLU A 569 15.62 39.71 26.04
N SER A 570 16.79 40.21 26.44
CA SER A 570 16.92 41.32 27.38
C SER A 570 16.34 42.63 26.88
N ASP A 571 16.29 42.86 25.56
CA ASP A 571 15.74 44.07 24.97
C ASP A 571 14.21 44.02 24.92
N VAL A 572 13.66 42.82 24.72
CA VAL A 572 12.21 42.61 24.57
C VAL A 572 11.51 42.42 25.91
N GLN A 573 12.12 41.76 26.91
CA GLN A 573 11.46 41.46 28.19
C GLN A 573 10.82 42.69 28.86
N PRO A 574 11.48 43.88 28.92
CA PRO A 574 10.89 45.08 29.53
C PRO A 574 9.66 45.62 28.79
N VAL A 575 9.57 45.39 27.48
CA VAL A 575 8.51 45.94 26.61
C VAL A 575 7.57 44.87 26.06
N LYS A 576 7.71 43.61 26.48
CA LYS A 576 7.01 42.43 25.96
C LYS A 576 5.50 42.63 25.85
N GLU A 577 4.85 43.13 26.91
CA GLU A 577 3.40 43.38 26.92
C GLU A 577 2.98 44.50 25.95
N GLN A 578 3.81 45.54 25.83
CA GLN A 578 3.56 46.66 24.91
C GLN A 578 3.74 46.21 23.47
N LEU A 579 4.75 45.37 23.20
CA LEU A 579 5.04 44.80 21.89
C LEU A 579 3.95 43.81 21.46
N ALA A 580 3.50 42.93 22.37
CA ALA A 580 2.36 42.05 22.16
C ALA A 580 1.11 42.84 21.78
N GLN A 581 0.82 43.92 22.52
CA GLN A 581 -0.31 44.79 22.23
C GLN A 581 -0.15 45.52 20.89
N ALA A 582 1.05 46.04 20.60
CA ALA A 582 1.32 46.73 19.33
C ALA A 582 1.12 45.78 18.14
N MET A 583 1.58 44.53 18.23
CA MET A 583 1.33 43.51 17.20
C MET A 583 -0.17 43.26 17.01
N PHE A 584 -0.93 43.09 18.10
CA PHE A 584 -2.38 42.90 18.08
C PHE A 584 -3.14 44.09 17.49
N ASP A 585 -2.67 45.32 17.74
CA ASP A 585 -3.29 46.53 17.21
C ASP A 585 -3.02 46.72 15.71
N HIS A 586 -1.83 46.32 15.23
CA HIS A 586 -1.45 46.47 13.81
C HIS A 586 -1.95 45.33 12.93
N ILE A 587 -2.00 44.10 13.45
CA ILE A 587 -2.40 42.91 12.71
C ILE A 587 -3.84 42.55 13.07
N PRO A 588 -4.83 42.76 12.18
CA PRO A 588 -6.21 42.48 12.50
C PRO A 588 -6.43 40.98 12.76
N VAL A 589 -6.99 40.70 13.94
CA VAL A 589 -7.40 39.38 14.40
C VAL A 589 -8.93 39.32 14.60
N GLY A 590 -9.52 38.13 14.61
CA GLY A 590 -10.97 37.84 14.64
C GLY A 590 -11.59 37.36 13.31
N VAL A 591 -12.60 36.48 13.41
CA VAL A 591 -13.48 36.14 12.28
C VAL A 591 -14.31 37.36 11.91
N GLY A 592 -14.24 37.79 10.64
CA GLY A 592 -14.96 38.97 10.15
C GLY A 592 -14.16 40.28 10.22
N SER A 593 -12.94 40.22 10.75
CA SER A 593 -12.02 41.36 10.76
C SER A 593 -11.60 41.77 9.35
N LYS A 594 -11.28 43.05 9.21
CA LYS A 594 -10.90 43.65 7.93
C LYS A 594 -9.43 44.04 7.93
N GLY A 595 -8.79 43.82 6.79
CA GLY A 595 -7.44 44.27 6.50
C GLY A 595 -7.29 45.78 6.63
N VAL A 596 -6.13 46.22 7.08
CA VAL A 596 -5.75 47.64 7.15
C VAL A 596 -5.07 48.12 5.87
N ILE A 597 -4.57 47.20 5.04
CA ILE A 597 -3.97 47.53 3.75
C ILE A 597 -5.08 47.89 2.76
N PRO A 598 -5.05 49.10 2.15
CA PRO A 598 -6.02 49.48 1.12
C PRO A 598 -6.01 48.50 -0.03
N MET A 599 -7.20 47.98 -0.37
CA MET A 599 -7.35 46.94 -1.39
C MET A 599 -8.68 47.15 -2.11
N ASN A 600 -8.61 47.47 -3.41
CA ASN A 600 -9.76 47.54 -4.29
C ASN A 600 -9.84 46.29 -5.20
N ALA A 601 -10.88 46.19 -6.04
CA ALA A 601 -11.08 45.01 -6.89
C ALA A 601 -9.95 44.78 -7.91
N LYS A 602 -9.37 45.86 -8.46
CA LYS A 602 -8.24 45.81 -9.40
C LYS A 602 -6.98 45.35 -8.68
N ASP A 603 -6.71 45.92 -7.50
CA ASP A 603 -5.56 45.53 -6.68
C ASP A 603 -5.61 44.05 -6.33
N LEU A 604 -6.80 43.52 -6.03
CA LEU A 604 -6.99 42.10 -5.73
C LEU A 604 -6.71 41.22 -6.95
N GLU A 605 -7.19 41.63 -8.13
CA GLU A 605 -6.91 40.95 -9.40
C GLU A 605 -5.39 40.83 -9.63
N GLU A 606 -4.67 41.94 -9.45
CA GLU A 606 -3.23 42.01 -9.61
C GLU A 606 -2.49 41.22 -8.53
N ALA A 607 -2.94 41.25 -7.27
CA ALA A 607 -2.36 40.43 -6.19
C ALA A 607 -2.52 38.92 -6.45
N LEU A 608 -3.65 38.49 -7.03
CA LEU A 608 -3.89 37.10 -7.43
C LEU A 608 -2.95 36.65 -8.57
N GLU A 609 -2.54 37.57 -9.46
CA GLU A 609 -1.68 37.28 -10.60
C GLU A 609 -0.19 37.40 -10.28
N MET A 610 0.18 38.46 -9.55
CA MET A 610 1.56 38.88 -9.30
C MET A 610 2.15 38.31 -8.01
N GLY A 611 1.35 37.87 -7.05
CA GLY A 611 1.86 37.40 -5.76
C GLY A 611 2.68 38.49 -5.05
N VAL A 612 3.81 38.12 -4.45
CA VAL A 612 4.68 39.07 -3.70
C VAL A 612 5.16 40.26 -4.56
N ASP A 613 5.25 40.11 -5.89
CA ASP A 613 5.60 41.23 -6.79
C ASP A 613 4.62 42.41 -6.66
N TRP A 614 3.34 42.15 -6.35
CA TRP A 614 2.38 43.22 -6.05
C TRP A 614 2.76 43.94 -4.75
N SER A 615 3.11 43.19 -3.70
CA SER A 615 3.51 43.77 -2.40
C SER A 615 4.77 44.62 -2.53
N LEU A 616 5.73 44.20 -3.36
CA LEU A 616 6.94 44.98 -3.67
C LEU A 616 6.59 46.31 -4.34
N ARG A 617 5.74 46.27 -5.38
CA ARG A 617 5.36 47.47 -6.14
C ARG A 617 4.62 48.49 -5.28
N GLU A 618 3.76 48.03 -4.38
CA GLU A 618 3.01 48.90 -3.47
C GLU A 618 3.79 49.32 -2.20
N GLY A 619 5.02 48.80 -2.01
CA GLY A 619 5.88 49.16 -0.86
C GLY A 619 5.60 48.42 0.45
N TYR A 620 4.92 47.27 0.38
CA TYR A 620 4.61 46.40 1.53
C TYR A 620 5.59 45.21 1.69
N ALA A 621 6.66 45.17 0.91
CA ALA A 621 7.69 44.13 0.98
C ALA A 621 9.06 44.72 0.64
N TRP A 622 10.12 44.10 1.15
CA TRP A 622 11.49 44.36 0.71
C TRP A 622 11.87 43.42 -0.42
N ALA A 623 12.78 43.84 -1.30
CA ALA A 623 13.16 43.08 -2.50
C ALA A 623 13.67 41.67 -2.14
N GLU A 624 14.41 41.57 -1.04
CA GLU A 624 14.99 40.34 -0.51
C GLU A 624 13.93 39.38 0.03
N ASP A 625 12.79 39.87 0.55
CA ASP A 625 11.72 39.03 1.09
C ASP A 625 11.21 38.02 0.04
N LYS A 626 11.23 38.41 -1.24
CA LYS A 626 10.83 37.58 -2.37
C LYS A 626 11.78 36.38 -2.57
N GLU A 627 13.08 36.60 -2.42
CA GLU A 627 14.12 35.57 -2.61
C GLU A 627 14.03 34.47 -1.54
N HIS A 628 13.48 34.80 -0.36
CA HIS A 628 13.26 33.87 0.75
C HIS A 628 11.82 33.32 0.81
N CYS A 629 11.06 33.39 -0.27
CA CYS A 629 9.75 32.73 -0.40
C CYS A 629 9.84 31.50 -1.30
N GLU A 630 9.09 30.44 -0.98
CA GLU A 630 8.83 29.38 -1.96
C GLU A 630 8.27 29.95 -3.27
N GLU A 631 8.76 29.44 -4.41
CA GLU A 631 8.38 29.93 -5.75
C GLU A 631 8.61 31.45 -5.93
N TYR A 632 9.55 32.04 -5.20
CA TYR A 632 9.75 33.49 -5.17
C TYR A 632 8.45 34.27 -4.86
N GLY A 633 7.57 33.66 -4.05
CA GLY A 633 6.30 34.26 -3.64
C GLY A 633 5.24 34.37 -4.75
N ARG A 634 5.41 33.64 -5.87
CA ARG A 634 4.47 33.69 -7.00
C ARG A 634 4.42 32.39 -7.79
N MET A 635 3.22 31.82 -7.92
CA MET A 635 2.92 30.75 -8.88
C MET A 635 2.54 31.36 -10.24
N LEU A 636 3.34 31.10 -11.27
CA LEU A 636 3.20 31.69 -12.61
C LEU A 636 1.95 31.22 -13.37
N GLN A 637 1.44 30.04 -13.04
CA GLN A 637 0.24 29.45 -13.63
C GLN A 637 -1.07 29.99 -13.03
N ALA A 638 -1.00 30.96 -12.12
CA ALA A 638 -2.18 31.59 -11.53
C ALA A 638 -3.03 32.27 -12.61
N ASP A 639 -4.35 32.06 -12.53
CA ASP A 639 -5.32 32.75 -13.39
C ASP A 639 -6.45 33.32 -12.52
N PRO A 640 -6.48 34.65 -12.28
CA PRO A 640 -7.53 35.31 -11.52
C PRO A 640 -8.94 35.08 -12.09
N ASN A 641 -9.08 34.74 -13.38
CA ASN A 641 -10.38 34.44 -14.00
C ASN A 641 -10.95 33.09 -13.53
N LYS A 642 -10.11 32.21 -13.00
CA LYS A 642 -10.52 30.92 -12.40
C LYS A 642 -10.91 31.06 -10.93
N VAL A 643 -10.78 32.26 -10.36
CA VAL A 643 -11.26 32.59 -9.01
C VAL A 643 -12.66 33.20 -9.10
N SER A 644 -13.64 32.56 -8.47
CA SER A 644 -15.04 32.99 -8.58
C SER A 644 -15.27 34.40 -7.99
N PRO A 645 -16.29 35.15 -8.48
CA PRO A 645 -16.66 36.43 -7.89
C PRO A 645 -16.99 36.33 -6.39
N ARG A 646 -17.53 35.19 -5.96
CA ARG A 646 -17.80 34.91 -4.55
C ARG A 646 -16.51 34.78 -3.74
N ALA A 647 -15.49 34.09 -4.27
CA ALA A 647 -14.18 33.98 -3.63
C ALA A 647 -13.50 35.35 -3.53
N LYS A 648 -13.49 36.13 -4.63
CA LYS A 648 -12.95 37.50 -4.64
C LYS A 648 -13.66 38.40 -3.62
N LYS A 649 -14.99 38.36 -3.54
CA LYS A 649 -15.78 39.13 -2.56
C LYS A 649 -15.43 38.77 -1.10
N ARG A 650 -15.10 37.51 -0.82
CA ARG A 650 -14.67 37.07 0.52
C ARG A 650 -13.24 37.46 0.85
N GLY A 651 -12.33 37.42 -0.13
CA GLY A 651 -10.92 37.77 0.05
C GLY A 651 -10.63 39.26 0.12
N LEU A 652 -11.39 40.09 -0.61
CA LEU A 652 -11.17 41.53 -0.68
C LEU A 652 -11.01 42.21 0.69
N PRO A 653 -11.89 42.00 1.69
CA PRO A 653 -11.72 42.64 3.00
C PRO A 653 -10.69 41.95 3.90
N GLN A 654 -10.13 40.79 3.54
CA GLN A 654 -9.36 39.93 4.46
C GLN A 654 -7.83 40.02 4.30
N LEU A 655 -7.32 40.82 3.36
CA LEU A 655 -5.88 40.92 3.13
C LEU A 655 -5.17 41.54 4.35
N GLY A 656 -4.01 41.00 4.72
CA GLY A 656 -3.24 41.43 5.88
C GLY A 656 -3.86 41.03 7.22
N THR A 657 -4.80 40.09 7.23
CA THR A 657 -5.40 39.57 8.48
C THR A 657 -4.81 38.21 8.85
N LEU A 658 -4.63 37.99 10.16
CA LEU A 658 -3.98 36.78 10.67
C LEU A 658 -4.76 35.52 10.32
N GLY A 659 -6.06 35.58 10.53
CA GLY A 659 -6.95 34.46 10.38
C GLY A 659 -7.26 33.66 11.63
N ALA A 660 -8.35 32.90 11.58
CA ALA A 660 -8.87 32.08 12.69
C ALA A 660 -8.40 30.62 12.58
N GLY A 661 -8.56 29.87 13.68
CA GLY A 661 -8.16 28.47 13.78
C GLY A 661 -6.76 28.36 14.36
N ASN A 662 -5.87 27.63 13.68
CA ASN A 662 -4.49 27.41 14.11
C ASN A 662 -3.52 28.53 13.69
N HIS A 663 -4.01 29.73 13.34
CA HIS A 663 -3.18 30.82 12.84
C HIS A 663 -2.66 31.68 14.00
N TYR A 664 -1.39 32.07 13.92
CA TYR A 664 -0.69 32.77 14.99
C TYR A 664 0.41 33.69 14.46
N ALA A 665 0.74 34.73 15.23
CA ALA A 665 1.93 35.55 15.05
C ALA A 665 2.68 35.59 16.40
N GLU A 666 3.89 35.04 16.43
CA GLU A 666 4.62 34.76 17.67
C GLU A 666 5.97 35.47 17.69
N ILE A 667 6.26 36.14 18.80
CA ILE A 667 7.59 36.63 19.12
C ILE A 667 8.26 35.54 19.95
N GLN A 668 9.39 35.04 19.46
CA GLN A 668 10.09 33.89 20.00
C GLN A 668 11.56 34.24 20.24
N VAL A 669 12.23 33.46 21.08
CA VAL A 669 13.66 33.56 21.38
C VAL A 669 14.34 32.25 21.02
N VAL A 670 15.51 32.32 20.41
CA VAL A 670 16.35 31.16 20.11
C VAL A 670 16.84 30.54 21.41
N ASP A 671 16.40 29.31 21.69
CA ASP A 671 16.68 28.59 22.94
C ASP A 671 17.99 27.80 22.84
N GLU A 672 18.16 27.04 21.76
CA GLU A 672 19.34 26.19 21.50
C GLU A 672 19.76 26.27 20.04
N ILE A 673 21.04 26.04 19.73
CA ILE A 673 21.55 25.95 18.34
C ILE A 673 22.31 24.63 18.19
N PHE A 674 21.80 23.75 17.35
CA PHE A 674 22.37 22.43 17.04
C PHE A 674 23.26 22.45 15.79
N ASN A 675 23.03 23.40 14.87
CA ASN A 675 23.83 23.57 13.66
C ASN A 675 24.18 25.05 13.45
N GLU A 676 25.33 25.46 13.99
CA GLU A 676 25.82 26.84 13.94
C GLU A 676 25.99 27.36 12.50
N TYR A 677 26.47 26.52 11.58
CA TYR A 677 26.67 26.93 10.19
C TYR A 677 25.35 27.30 9.51
N ALA A 678 24.34 26.43 9.65
CA ALA A 678 23.03 26.67 9.05
C ALA A 678 22.29 27.84 9.72
N ALA A 679 22.36 27.93 11.06
CA ALA A 679 21.78 29.04 11.82
C ALA A 679 22.37 30.39 11.37
N LYS A 680 23.70 30.48 11.30
CA LYS A 680 24.42 31.68 10.85
C LYS A 680 24.07 32.08 9.42
N LYS A 681 23.87 31.10 8.52
CA LYS A 681 23.39 31.36 7.15
C LYS A 681 21.95 31.90 7.12
N MET A 682 21.15 31.62 8.13
CA MET A 682 19.82 32.18 8.33
C MET A 682 19.84 33.49 9.14
N GLY A 683 21.02 34.03 9.46
CA GLY A 683 21.17 35.24 10.29
C GLY A 683 20.76 35.03 11.76
N ILE A 684 20.84 33.79 12.24
CA ILE A 684 20.70 33.44 13.65
C ILE A 684 22.08 33.10 14.20
N ASP A 685 22.66 34.03 14.96
CA ASP A 685 24.07 33.98 15.36
C ASP A 685 24.30 33.44 16.77
N HIS A 686 23.30 33.56 17.66
CA HIS A 686 23.44 33.19 19.08
C HIS A 686 22.11 32.84 19.74
N LYS A 687 22.20 32.17 20.90
CA LYS A 687 21.06 31.92 21.80
C LYS A 687 20.61 33.23 22.42
N GLY A 688 19.31 33.40 22.63
CA GLY A 688 18.74 34.64 23.16
C GLY A 688 18.24 35.61 22.08
N GLN A 689 18.64 35.40 20.81
CA GLN A 689 18.20 36.24 19.69
C GLN A 689 16.69 36.13 19.45
N VAL A 690 16.05 37.25 19.17
CA VAL A 690 14.60 37.34 18.98
C VAL A 690 14.22 37.11 17.51
N CYS A 691 13.22 36.27 17.30
CA CYS A 691 12.62 35.97 16.00
C CYS A 691 11.10 36.20 16.04
N VAL A 692 10.49 36.39 14.86
CA VAL A 692 9.03 36.50 14.73
C VAL A 692 8.51 35.46 13.73
N MET A 693 7.58 34.62 14.17
CA MET A 693 6.97 33.59 13.34
C MET A 693 5.52 33.95 13.02
N ILE A 694 5.15 33.96 11.74
CA ILE A 694 3.81 34.28 11.25
C ILE A 694 3.24 33.08 10.52
N HIS A 695 2.10 32.56 10.99
CA HIS A 695 1.37 31.46 10.38
C HIS A 695 0.02 31.95 9.84
N SER A 696 -0.12 31.94 8.51
CA SER A 696 -1.39 32.25 7.85
C SER A 696 -1.48 31.71 6.42
N GLY A 697 -2.65 31.87 5.79
CA GLY A 697 -2.98 31.33 4.48
C GLY A 697 -3.88 32.24 3.65
N SER A 698 -4.61 31.63 2.71
CA SER A 698 -5.48 32.32 1.75
C SER A 698 -6.88 32.64 2.27
N ARG A 699 -7.19 32.26 3.51
CA ARG A 699 -8.38 32.73 4.24
C ARG A 699 -9.68 32.35 3.54
N GLY A 700 -10.70 33.20 3.62
CA GLY A 700 -12.00 32.98 3.02
C GLY A 700 -11.99 32.88 1.49
N LEU A 701 -10.95 33.41 0.83
CA LEU A 701 -10.75 33.30 -0.61
C LEU A 701 -10.41 31.86 -0.99
N GLY A 702 -9.36 31.29 -0.41
CA GLY A 702 -8.96 29.90 -0.68
C GLY A 702 -10.02 28.90 -0.29
N HIS A 703 -10.71 29.13 0.85
CA HIS A 703 -11.82 28.27 1.24
C HIS A 703 -12.90 28.21 0.16
N GLN A 704 -13.24 29.36 -0.43
CA GLN A 704 -14.24 29.41 -1.48
C GLN A 704 -13.73 28.77 -2.78
N VAL A 705 -12.47 28.97 -3.16
CA VAL A 705 -11.84 28.29 -4.32
C VAL A 705 -11.92 26.77 -4.17
N ALA A 706 -11.55 26.22 -3.00
CA ALA A 706 -11.66 24.79 -2.73
C ALA A 706 -13.12 24.30 -2.77
N THR A 707 -14.05 25.07 -2.19
CA THR A 707 -15.48 24.74 -2.19
C THR A 707 -16.06 24.67 -3.61
N ASP A 708 -15.74 25.66 -4.45
CA ASP A 708 -16.22 25.75 -5.83
C ASP A 708 -15.66 24.58 -6.66
N ALA A 709 -14.38 24.23 -6.45
CA ALA A 709 -13.73 23.10 -7.11
C ALA A 709 -14.35 21.75 -6.73
N LEU A 710 -14.66 21.52 -5.44
CA LEU A 710 -15.31 20.27 -5.00
C LEU A 710 -16.63 20.04 -5.74
N VAL A 711 -17.46 21.07 -5.89
CA VAL A 711 -18.74 20.98 -6.61
C VAL A 711 -18.54 20.64 -8.09
N ALA A 712 -17.52 21.22 -8.73
CA ALA A 712 -17.19 20.92 -10.12
C ALA A 712 -16.65 19.48 -10.27
N MET A 713 -15.78 19.05 -9.37
CA MET A 713 -15.14 17.73 -9.41
C MET A 713 -16.11 16.59 -9.10
N GLU A 714 -17.10 16.77 -8.22
CA GLU A 714 -18.17 15.78 -8.04
C GLU A 714 -18.93 15.48 -9.35
N LYS A 715 -19.06 16.48 -10.24
CA LYS A 715 -19.64 16.28 -11.57
C LYS A 715 -18.67 15.61 -12.52
N ALA A 716 -17.38 16.01 -12.49
CA ALA A 716 -16.32 15.41 -13.29
C ALA A 716 -16.16 13.92 -12.99
N MET A 717 -16.15 13.52 -11.71
CA MET A 717 -16.04 12.10 -11.33
C MET A 717 -17.19 11.27 -11.88
N LYS A 718 -18.43 11.79 -11.85
CA LYS A 718 -19.59 11.10 -12.43
C LYS A 718 -19.47 10.94 -13.95
N ARG A 719 -18.98 11.99 -14.64
CA ARG A 719 -18.71 11.95 -16.09
C ARG A 719 -17.62 10.94 -16.44
N ASP A 720 -16.52 10.98 -15.69
CA ASP A 720 -15.28 10.24 -15.97
C ASP A 720 -15.24 8.87 -15.29
N LYS A 721 -16.34 8.48 -14.62
CA LYS A 721 -16.52 7.23 -13.87
C LYS A 721 -15.41 6.97 -12.84
N ILE A 722 -14.92 8.03 -12.20
CA ILE A 722 -13.94 7.94 -11.12
C ILE A 722 -14.66 7.50 -9.85
N ILE A 723 -14.33 6.30 -9.37
CA ILE A 723 -14.87 5.73 -8.13
C ILE A 723 -13.83 5.92 -7.03
N VAL A 724 -14.25 6.47 -5.89
CA VAL A 724 -13.40 6.70 -4.72
C VAL A 724 -14.03 6.08 -3.48
N ASN A 725 -13.18 5.65 -2.54
CA ASN A 725 -13.61 5.01 -1.30
C ASN A 725 -14.23 6.00 -0.28
N ASP A 726 -14.01 7.30 -0.49
CA ASP A 726 -14.59 8.37 0.33
C ASP A 726 -14.96 9.57 -0.57
N ARG A 727 -16.19 10.07 -0.42
CA ARG A 727 -16.68 11.25 -1.16
C ARG A 727 -15.82 12.50 -0.90
N GLN A 728 -15.15 12.60 0.25
CA GLN A 728 -14.23 13.70 0.57
C GLN A 728 -12.95 13.68 -0.29
N LEU A 729 -12.70 12.60 -1.05
CA LEU A 729 -11.64 12.52 -2.06
C LEU A 729 -12.10 12.98 -3.45
N ALA A 730 -13.10 13.87 -3.52
CA ALA A 730 -13.54 14.40 -4.79
C ALA A 730 -12.36 14.96 -5.60
N CYS A 731 -12.25 14.56 -6.86
CA CYS A 731 -11.09 14.82 -7.69
C CYS A 731 -11.48 14.92 -9.18
N ALA A 732 -10.58 15.44 -9.99
CA ALA A 732 -10.69 15.39 -11.45
C ALA A 732 -9.35 14.95 -12.06
N ARG A 733 -9.38 14.41 -13.27
CA ARG A 733 -8.14 14.14 -14.02
C ARG A 733 -7.35 15.43 -14.15
N ILE A 734 -6.04 15.39 -13.96
CA ILE A 734 -5.19 16.59 -14.00
C ILE A 734 -5.35 17.34 -15.32
N ALA A 735 -5.42 16.61 -16.44
CA ALA A 735 -5.57 17.18 -17.78
C ALA A 735 -7.00 17.66 -18.12
N SER A 736 -8.00 17.41 -17.27
CA SER A 736 -9.38 17.85 -17.53
C SER A 736 -9.53 19.37 -17.34
N VAL A 737 -10.61 19.93 -17.88
CA VAL A 737 -10.95 21.35 -17.68
C VAL A 737 -11.09 21.67 -16.19
N GLU A 738 -11.78 20.80 -15.43
CA GLU A 738 -11.98 20.99 -14.00
C GLU A 738 -10.67 20.87 -13.20
N GLY A 739 -9.78 19.94 -13.59
CA GLY A 739 -8.45 19.80 -12.99
C GLY A 739 -7.58 21.02 -13.23
N GLN A 740 -7.49 21.49 -14.48
CA GLN A 740 -6.71 22.67 -14.86
C GLN A 740 -7.27 23.96 -14.27
N ASP A 741 -8.60 24.14 -14.27
CA ASP A 741 -9.23 25.32 -13.68
C ASP A 741 -8.99 25.39 -12.18
N TYR A 742 -9.04 24.25 -11.48
CA TYR A 742 -8.68 24.20 -10.06
C TYR A 742 -7.21 24.51 -9.83
N LEU A 743 -6.27 23.94 -10.58
CA LEU A 743 -4.83 24.22 -10.42
C LEU A 743 -4.50 25.70 -10.60
N LYS A 744 -5.10 26.36 -11.60
CA LYS A 744 -4.93 27.80 -11.83
C LYS A 744 -5.58 28.67 -10.75
N GLY A 745 -6.78 28.30 -10.29
CA GLY A 745 -7.47 29.00 -9.20
C GLY A 745 -6.77 28.82 -7.85
N MET A 746 -6.23 27.62 -7.59
CA MET A 746 -5.40 27.31 -6.43
C MET A 746 -4.09 28.09 -6.45
N ALA A 747 -3.42 28.19 -7.61
CA ALA A 747 -2.23 29.01 -7.77
C ALA A 747 -2.51 30.50 -7.49
N ALA A 748 -3.64 31.03 -7.98
CA ALA A 748 -4.07 32.40 -7.67
C ALA A 748 -4.36 32.60 -6.17
N ALA A 749 -5.04 31.65 -5.52
CA ALA A 749 -5.22 31.67 -4.07
C ALA A 749 -3.88 31.56 -3.32
N GLY A 750 -2.90 30.84 -3.88
CA GLY A 750 -1.54 30.75 -3.38
C GLY A 750 -0.82 32.11 -3.40
N ASN A 751 -0.90 32.83 -4.52
CA ASN A 751 -0.39 34.19 -4.65
C ASN A 751 -0.99 35.13 -3.61
N TYR A 752 -2.32 35.07 -3.42
CA TYR A 752 -3.00 35.83 -2.37
C TYR A 752 -2.48 35.50 -0.96
N ALA A 753 -2.19 34.23 -0.65
CA ALA A 753 -1.66 33.84 0.66
C ALA A 753 -0.26 34.41 0.94
N TRP A 754 0.64 34.44 -0.05
CA TRP A 754 1.95 35.08 0.11
C TRP A 754 1.81 36.60 0.28
N VAL A 755 0.94 37.25 -0.49
CA VAL A 755 0.64 38.69 -0.30
C VAL A 755 0.08 38.94 1.10
N ASN A 756 -0.79 38.06 1.60
CA ASN A 756 -1.33 38.15 2.96
C ASN A 756 -0.22 38.07 4.03
N ARG A 757 0.68 37.08 3.94
CA ARG A 757 1.83 36.97 4.86
C ARG A 757 2.82 38.12 4.71
N SER A 758 3.05 38.62 3.50
CA SER A 758 3.88 39.81 3.26
C SER A 758 3.27 41.07 3.89
N SER A 759 1.96 41.24 3.77
CA SER A 759 1.21 42.32 4.41
C SER A 759 1.36 42.27 5.93
N MET A 760 1.27 41.09 6.55
CA MET A 760 1.51 40.93 7.99
C MET A 760 2.98 41.13 8.39
N THR A 761 3.93 40.79 7.51
CA THR A 761 5.36 41.08 7.71
C THR A 761 5.57 42.60 7.79
N PHE A 762 4.97 43.36 6.88
CA PHE A 762 4.99 44.82 6.90
C PHE A 762 4.37 45.37 8.20
N LEU A 763 3.20 44.87 8.61
CA LEU A 763 2.54 45.32 9.85
C LEU A 763 3.34 44.97 11.11
N THR A 764 4.01 43.82 11.12
CA THR A 764 4.96 43.42 12.16
C THR A 764 6.11 44.41 12.25
N ARG A 765 6.72 44.77 11.10
CA ARG A 765 7.78 45.78 11.02
C ARG A 765 7.32 47.13 11.60
N GLN A 766 6.09 47.56 11.30
CA GLN A 766 5.54 48.81 11.87
C GLN A 766 5.33 48.72 13.39
N ALA A 767 4.84 47.59 13.90
CA ALA A 767 4.64 47.39 15.33
C ALA A 767 5.97 47.46 16.10
N PHE A 768 7.01 46.79 15.59
CA PHE A 768 8.35 46.83 16.18
C PHE A 768 8.97 48.24 16.10
N ALA A 769 8.91 48.89 14.94
CA ALA A 769 9.39 50.25 14.75
C ALA A 769 8.75 51.24 15.73
N LYS A 770 7.45 51.12 15.98
CA LYS A 770 6.71 51.95 16.94
C LYS A 770 7.19 51.74 18.38
N VAL A 771 7.41 50.49 18.79
CA VAL A 771 7.77 50.17 20.18
C VAL A 771 9.23 50.51 20.49
N PHE A 772 10.14 50.22 19.57
CA PHE A 772 11.57 50.50 19.73
C PHE A 772 11.99 51.90 19.26
N ASN A 773 11.05 52.67 18.69
CA ASN A 773 11.26 54.02 18.18
C ASN A 773 12.47 54.13 17.23
N THR A 774 12.55 53.17 16.30
CA THR A 774 13.61 53.05 15.30
C THR A 774 13.04 52.49 13.99
N THR A 775 13.84 52.39 12.94
CA THR A 775 13.37 51.83 11.66
C THR A 775 13.41 50.29 11.68
N PRO A 776 12.58 49.61 10.88
CA PRO A 776 12.67 48.15 10.78
C PRO A 776 14.00 47.64 10.20
N ASP A 777 14.69 48.46 9.42
CA ASP A 777 16.02 48.16 8.85
C ASP A 777 17.09 48.12 9.96
N ASP A 778 17.07 49.10 10.86
CA ASP A 778 17.96 49.13 12.03
C ASP A 778 17.71 47.97 13.02
N LEU A 779 16.49 47.39 13.00
CA LEU A 779 16.11 46.20 13.77
C LEU A 779 16.42 44.87 13.07
N ASP A 780 16.95 44.94 11.85
CA ASP A 780 17.36 43.78 11.06
C ASP A 780 16.20 42.76 10.86
N LEU A 781 14.97 43.29 10.68
CA LEU A 781 13.71 42.53 10.54
C LEU A 781 13.55 41.85 9.17
N HIS A 782 14.53 41.03 8.79
CA HIS A 782 14.56 40.29 7.53
C HIS A 782 13.80 38.96 7.61
N VAL A 783 13.19 38.57 6.50
CA VAL A 783 12.59 37.24 6.34
C VAL A 783 13.70 36.20 6.22
N ILE A 784 13.64 35.15 7.03
CA ILE A 784 14.47 33.95 6.87
C ILE A 784 13.87 33.08 5.79
N TYR A 785 12.59 32.70 5.94
CA TYR A 785 11.93 31.88 4.93
C TYR A 785 10.41 31.92 5.06
N ASP A 786 9.70 31.74 3.95
CA ASP A 786 8.24 31.55 3.87
C ASP A 786 7.90 30.25 3.13
N VAL A 787 7.34 29.28 3.87
CA VAL A 787 7.10 27.92 3.40
C VAL A 787 5.65 27.49 3.56
N SER A 788 5.09 26.84 2.52
CA SER A 788 3.71 26.33 2.52
C SER A 788 3.60 24.92 3.11
N HIS A 789 2.43 24.59 3.66
CA HIS A 789 2.09 23.21 4.03
C HIS A 789 0.74 22.70 3.51
N ASN A 790 0.00 23.52 2.74
CA ASN A 790 -1.30 23.18 2.14
C ASN A 790 -1.30 23.57 0.67
N ILE A 791 -0.70 22.75 -0.20
CA ILE A 791 -0.55 23.10 -1.62
C ILE A 791 -0.34 21.84 -2.47
N ALA A 792 -0.69 21.92 -3.75
CA ALA A 792 -0.24 20.96 -4.76
C ALA A 792 0.71 21.66 -5.73
N LYS A 793 1.88 21.07 -6.00
CA LYS A 793 2.91 21.65 -6.88
C LYS A 793 3.40 20.63 -7.89
N VAL A 794 3.71 21.11 -9.09
CA VAL A 794 4.35 20.30 -10.12
C VAL A 794 5.85 20.31 -9.85
N GLU A 795 6.42 19.13 -9.64
CA GLU A 795 7.81 18.94 -9.21
C GLU A 795 8.47 17.81 -10.00
N GLN A 796 9.79 17.87 -10.16
CA GLN A 796 10.57 16.80 -10.76
C GLN A 796 11.16 15.92 -9.66
N HIS A 797 10.94 14.61 -9.78
CA HIS A 797 11.41 13.62 -8.81
C HIS A 797 11.93 12.38 -9.54
N VAL A 798 12.91 11.69 -8.94
CA VAL A 798 13.39 10.40 -9.43
C VAL A 798 12.57 9.29 -8.76
N VAL A 799 11.83 8.52 -9.55
CA VAL A 799 11.02 7.37 -9.11
C VAL A 799 11.44 6.15 -9.91
N ASP A 800 11.84 5.08 -9.21
CA ASP A 800 12.35 3.84 -9.80
C ASP A 800 13.50 4.09 -10.79
N GLY A 801 14.42 4.99 -10.42
CA GLY A 801 15.58 5.38 -11.23
C GLY A 801 15.26 6.26 -12.44
N LYS A 802 14.00 6.69 -12.63
CA LYS A 802 13.58 7.54 -13.74
C LYS A 802 13.10 8.91 -13.24
N GLU A 803 13.52 9.96 -13.91
CA GLU A 803 12.97 11.30 -13.70
C GLU A 803 11.51 11.34 -14.16
N ARG A 804 10.64 11.82 -13.28
CA ARG A 804 9.20 11.99 -13.52
C ARG A 804 8.76 13.37 -13.07
N THR A 805 7.80 13.93 -13.81
CA THR A 805 7.12 15.17 -13.43
C THR A 805 5.87 14.79 -12.66
N LEU A 806 5.81 15.13 -11.37
CA LEU A 806 4.74 14.74 -10.46
C LEU A 806 3.97 15.97 -9.96
N LEU A 807 2.67 15.83 -9.79
CA LEU A 807 1.86 16.74 -8.98
C LEU A 807 1.89 16.25 -7.53
N VAL A 808 2.68 16.91 -6.70
CA VAL A 808 2.84 16.56 -5.28
C VAL A 808 1.81 17.33 -4.45
N HIS A 809 0.84 16.60 -3.93
CA HIS A 809 -0.15 17.09 -2.97
C HIS A 809 0.41 17.07 -1.56
N ARG A 810 0.32 18.20 -0.86
CA ARG A 810 0.76 18.34 0.53
C ARG A 810 -0.36 18.98 1.35
N LYS A 811 -0.78 18.28 2.41
CA LYS A 811 -1.79 18.77 3.35
C LYS A 811 -1.32 18.66 4.78
N GLY A 812 -1.11 19.80 5.41
CA GLY A 812 -0.44 19.88 6.71
C GLY A 812 1.00 19.36 6.68
N SER A 813 1.63 19.34 5.51
CA SER A 813 3.00 18.86 5.31
C SER A 813 3.74 19.84 4.42
N THR A 814 5.00 20.13 4.70
CA THR A 814 5.77 21.18 4.02
C THR A 814 6.90 20.61 3.17
N ARG A 815 7.33 21.36 2.17
CA ARG A 815 8.47 21.00 1.31
C ARG A 815 9.79 21.16 2.09
N ALA A 816 10.74 20.26 1.84
CA ALA A 816 11.98 20.12 2.57
C ALA A 816 13.10 19.60 1.65
N PHE A 817 13.43 20.39 0.62
CA PHE A 817 14.42 20.01 -0.37
C PHE A 817 15.87 20.04 0.17
N PRO A 818 16.73 19.12 -0.28
CA PRO A 818 18.11 18.99 0.19
C PRO A 818 19.01 20.12 -0.34
N PRO A 819 20.23 20.28 0.22
CA PRO A 819 21.26 21.12 -0.37
C PRO A 819 21.42 20.87 -1.89
N HIS A 820 21.83 21.90 -2.63
CA HIS A 820 22.07 21.89 -4.07
C HIS A 820 20.84 21.74 -4.97
N HIS A 821 19.63 21.63 -4.40
CA HIS A 821 18.43 21.57 -5.21
C HIS A 821 18.15 22.93 -5.88
N PRO A 822 17.88 22.97 -7.21
CA PRO A 822 17.82 24.22 -7.97
C PRO A 822 16.67 25.16 -7.58
N LEU A 823 15.61 24.63 -6.96
CA LEU A 823 14.44 25.40 -6.50
C LEU A 823 14.61 26.03 -5.10
N ILE A 824 15.79 25.92 -4.49
CA ILE A 824 16.09 26.53 -3.19
C ILE A 824 16.77 27.89 -3.41
N ALA A 825 16.48 28.86 -2.54
CA ALA A 825 17.14 30.16 -2.53
C ALA A 825 18.67 30.03 -2.50
N VAL A 826 19.38 30.95 -3.16
CA VAL A 826 20.84 30.91 -3.33
C VAL A 826 21.56 30.81 -1.97
N ASP A 827 21.07 31.53 -0.96
CA ASP A 827 21.66 31.55 0.39
C ASP A 827 21.63 30.18 1.09
N TYR A 828 20.68 29.30 0.71
CA TYR A 828 20.43 28.01 1.35
C TYR A 828 20.87 26.82 0.51
N GLN A 829 21.56 27.06 -0.61
CA GLN A 829 22.07 26.00 -1.49
C GLN A 829 23.02 25.03 -0.78
N LEU A 830 23.73 25.46 0.28
CA LEU A 830 24.65 24.60 1.04
C LEU A 830 24.03 24.02 2.31
N THR A 831 22.86 24.49 2.73
CA THR A 831 22.21 24.07 3.98
C THR A 831 20.98 23.19 3.75
N GLY A 832 20.35 23.32 2.57
CA GLY A 832 19.03 22.77 2.27
C GLY A 832 17.92 23.77 2.62
N GLN A 833 16.71 23.50 2.14
CA GLN A 833 15.56 24.39 2.30
C GLN A 833 15.23 24.56 3.79
N PRO A 834 15.07 25.80 4.30
CA PRO A 834 14.56 26.02 5.64
C PRO A 834 13.16 25.45 5.79
N VAL A 835 12.94 24.74 6.89
CA VAL A 835 11.68 24.11 7.27
C VAL A 835 11.27 24.69 8.62
N LEU A 836 10.04 25.16 8.70
CA LEU A 836 9.50 25.82 9.89
C LEU A 836 8.41 24.94 10.50
N ILE A 837 8.65 24.47 11.73
CA ILE A 837 7.69 23.69 12.51
C ILE A 837 7.18 24.53 13.67
N GLY A 838 5.88 24.78 13.69
CA GLY A 838 5.21 25.45 14.80
C GLY A 838 5.10 24.57 16.03
N GLY A 839 5.47 25.11 17.19
CA GLY A 839 5.18 24.54 18.50
C GLY A 839 3.72 24.76 18.93
N THR A 840 3.40 24.32 20.15
CA THR A 840 2.11 24.59 20.81
C THR A 840 2.16 25.86 21.65
N MET A 841 1.06 26.21 22.33
CA MET A 841 1.01 27.34 23.27
C MET A 841 1.79 27.06 24.56
N GLY A 842 3.13 27.06 24.46
CA GLY A 842 4.07 26.90 25.57
C GLY A 842 5.32 26.08 25.23
N THR A 843 5.32 25.43 24.07
CA THR A 843 6.42 24.55 23.64
C THR A 843 7.25 25.18 22.54
N CYS A 844 8.46 24.64 22.30
CA CYS A 844 9.36 25.23 21.31
C CYS A 844 8.87 25.01 19.87
N SER A 845 9.04 26.03 19.04
CA SER A 845 9.02 25.88 17.57
C SER A 845 10.40 25.45 17.07
N TYR A 846 10.49 24.80 15.92
CA TYR A 846 11.77 24.31 15.38
C TYR A 846 12.04 24.85 13.97
N VAL A 847 13.30 25.23 13.74
CA VAL A 847 13.84 25.53 12.41
C VAL A 847 14.74 24.37 12.00
N LEU A 848 14.48 23.80 10.83
CA LEU A 848 15.17 22.62 10.30
C LEU A 848 15.63 22.86 8.86
N THR A 849 16.45 21.97 8.31
CA THR A 849 16.71 21.93 6.86
C THR A 849 16.33 20.61 6.20
N GLY A 850 15.99 20.69 4.91
CA GLY A 850 15.75 19.54 4.05
C GLY A 850 16.98 18.65 3.86
N THR A 851 16.75 17.37 3.56
CA THR A 851 17.79 16.33 3.50
C THR A 851 17.63 15.41 2.29
N GLU A 852 18.72 14.77 1.86
CA GLU A 852 18.71 13.80 0.74
C GLU A 852 17.84 12.57 1.04
N GLN A 853 17.84 12.14 2.30
CA GLN A 853 16.97 11.08 2.77
C GLN A 853 15.50 11.48 2.66
N GLY A 854 15.15 12.70 3.08
CA GLY A 854 13.80 13.26 2.90
C GLY A 854 13.40 13.34 1.43
N MET A 855 14.32 13.71 0.52
CA MET A 855 14.07 13.72 -0.91
C MET A 855 13.65 12.34 -1.42
N THR A 856 14.41 11.31 -1.05
CA THR A 856 14.22 9.94 -1.53
C THR A 856 12.99 9.26 -0.90
N GLU A 857 12.78 9.40 0.41
CA GLU A 857 11.74 8.67 1.14
C GLU A 857 10.37 9.33 1.09
N THR A 858 10.32 10.65 0.84
CA THR A 858 9.09 11.45 1.02
C THR A 858 8.93 12.56 -0.02
N PHE A 859 9.52 12.44 -1.22
CA PHE A 859 9.46 13.48 -2.26
C PHE A 859 9.88 14.86 -1.72
N GLY A 860 10.87 14.88 -0.83
CA GLY A 860 11.33 16.10 -0.16
C GLY A 860 10.23 16.78 0.63
N THR A 861 9.45 16.02 1.41
CA THR A 861 8.31 16.52 2.19
C THR A 861 8.46 16.18 3.66
N THR A 862 7.92 17.03 4.52
CA THR A 862 8.12 16.87 5.95
C THR A 862 6.95 17.44 6.76
N CYS A 863 6.81 17.02 8.02
CA CYS A 863 5.74 17.50 8.92
C CYS A 863 5.85 19.01 9.14
N HIS A 864 4.72 19.66 9.42
CA HIS A 864 4.69 21.09 9.67
C HIS A 864 4.34 21.43 11.13
N GLY A 865 3.52 20.62 11.80
CA GLY A 865 3.06 20.91 13.16
C GLY A 865 3.45 19.85 14.19
N ALA A 866 3.02 20.07 15.44
CA ALA A 866 3.17 19.11 16.54
C ALA A 866 2.09 18.00 16.56
N GLY A 867 1.20 17.94 15.57
CA GLY A 867 0.07 17.00 15.51
C GLY A 867 -1.02 17.27 16.56
N ARG A 868 -2.14 16.53 16.52
CA ARG A 868 -3.23 16.62 17.52
C ARG A 868 -3.61 15.25 18.07
N ALA A 869 -3.67 15.13 19.39
CA ALA A 869 -4.11 13.95 20.13
C ALA A 869 -5.61 13.94 20.44
N LEU A 870 -6.21 15.12 20.61
CA LEU A 870 -7.62 15.30 20.95
C LEU A 870 -8.34 16.14 19.89
N SER A 871 -9.63 15.88 19.70
CA SER A 871 -10.45 16.73 18.84
C SER A 871 -10.81 18.03 19.54
N ARG A 872 -10.94 19.14 18.78
CA ARG A 872 -11.36 20.46 19.30
C ARG A 872 -12.63 20.40 20.15
N ALA A 873 -13.56 19.52 19.80
CA ALA A 873 -14.80 19.36 20.55
C ALA A 873 -14.58 18.71 21.93
N LYS A 874 -13.61 17.80 22.04
CA LYS A 874 -13.24 17.13 23.29
C LYS A 874 -12.40 18.08 24.17
N SER A 875 -11.49 18.84 23.56
CA SER A 875 -10.71 19.91 24.19
C SER A 875 -11.59 20.91 24.94
N ARG A 876 -12.56 21.51 24.25
CA ARG A 876 -13.50 22.50 24.82
C ARG A 876 -14.38 21.96 25.96
N ARG A 877 -14.47 20.64 26.14
CA ARG A 877 -15.22 20.04 27.25
C ARG A 877 -14.35 19.77 28.48
N ASN A 878 -13.04 19.63 28.27
CA ASN A 878 -12.13 19.11 29.28
C ASN A 878 -11.19 20.18 29.86
N LEU A 879 -11.00 21.29 29.15
CA LEU A 879 -10.10 22.37 29.54
C LEU A 879 -10.89 23.62 29.88
N ASP A 880 -10.47 24.32 30.94
CA ASP A 880 -10.90 25.68 31.23
C ASP A 880 -9.93 26.69 30.61
N PHE A 881 -10.46 27.78 30.05
CA PHE A 881 -9.63 28.75 29.35
C PHE A 881 -8.73 29.56 30.30
N GLN A 882 -9.18 29.79 31.54
CA GLN A 882 -8.44 30.60 32.51
C GLN A 882 -7.21 29.83 33.00
N ASP A 883 -7.36 28.52 33.25
CA ASP A 883 -6.26 27.65 33.63
C ASP A 883 -5.12 27.65 32.58
N VAL A 884 -5.46 27.68 31.29
CA VAL A 884 -4.47 27.74 30.20
C VAL A 884 -3.77 29.11 30.16
N LEU A 885 -4.50 30.21 30.37
CA LEU A 885 -3.92 31.55 30.42
C LEU A 885 -3.00 31.73 31.63
N ASP A 886 -3.41 31.25 32.80
CA ASP A 886 -2.63 31.32 34.03
C ASP A 886 -1.33 30.51 33.89
N LYS A 887 -1.41 29.31 33.31
CA LYS A 887 -0.23 28.48 33.02
C LYS A 887 0.76 29.17 32.07
N LEU A 888 0.26 29.81 31.01
CA LEU A 888 1.09 30.59 30.09
C LEU A 888 1.75 31.79 30.78
N ALA A 889 1.01 32.47 31.65
CA ALA A 889 1.52 33.58 32.43
C ALA A 889 2.62 33.13 33.41
N ASP A 890 2.46 31.96 34.05
CA ASP A 890 3.48 31.33 34.90
C ASP A 890 4.76 30.98 34.13
N MET A 891 4.63 30.65 32.85
CA MET A 891 5.76 30.43 31.92
C MET A 891 6.36 31.76 31.41
N GLY A 892 5.81 32.91 31.81
CA GLY A 892 6.26 34.23 31.41
C GLY A 892 5.86 34.61 29.98
N ILE A 893 4.82 33.99 29.42
CA ILE A 893 4.37 34.20 28.04
C ILE A 893 3.25 35.25 27.99
N ALA A 894 3.46 36.32 27.22
CA ALA A 894 2.45 37.38 27.03
C ALA A 894 1.52 37.06 25.86
N ILE A 895 0.26 36.75 26.12
CA ILE A 895 -0.70 36.34 25.08
C ILE A 895 -1.73 37.42 24.77
N ARG A 896 -2.11 37.55 23.49
CA ARG A 896 -3.30 38.27 23.02
C ARG A 896 -4.17 37.35 22.17
N VAL A 897 -5.45 37.24 22.54
CA VAL A 897 -6.43 36.40 21.85
C VAL A 897 -7.67 37.18 21.46
N ALA A 898 -8.26 36.85 20.30
CA ALA A 898 -9.51 37.45 19.86
C ALA A 898 -10.73 36.75 20.48
N SER A 899 -10.61 35.48 20.87
CA SER A 899 -11.68 34.73 21.55
C SER A 899 -11.14 33.69 22.55
N PRO A 900 -11.72 33.59 23.76
CA PRO A 900 -11.33 32.60 24.77
C PRO A 900 -11.45 31.14 24.30
N LYS A 901 -12.32 30.85 23.32
CA LYS A 901 -12.52 29.50 22.79
C LYS A 901 -11.27 28.93 22.12
N LEU A 902 -10.41 29.79 21.58
CA LEU A 902 -9.27 29.40 20.76
C LEU A 902 -8.07 28.99 21.62
N VAL A 903 -7.93 29.58 22.80
CA VAL A 903 -6.92 29.20 23.81
C VAL A 903 -7.05 27.72 24.20
N MET A 904 -8.30 27.23 24.35
CA MET A 904 -8.57 25.84 24.71
C MET A 904 -8.34 24.84 23.57
N GLU A 905 -8.33 25.27 22.30
CA GLU A 905 -8.24 24.37 21.13
C GLU A 905 -6.78 24.09 20.67
N GLU A 906 -5.81 24.76 21.28
CA GLU A 906 -4.39 24.72 20.88
C GLU A 906 -3.43 24.58 22.09
N SER A 907 -3.90 24.00 23.20
CA SER A 907 -3.12 23.89 24.44
C SER A 907 -2.11 22.73 24.42
N GLU A 908 -1.08 22.78 25.28
CA GLU A 908 0.01 21.77 25.31
C GLU A 908 -0.47 20.33 25.58
N VAL A 909 -1.61 20.14 26.26
CA VAL A 909 -2.17 18.81 26.60
C VAL A 909 -2.65 18.06 25.34
N GLU A 910 -2.57 18.68 24.17
CA GLU A 910 -3.24 18.28 22.95
C GLU A 910 -2.31 17.82 21.82
N CYS A 911 -0.99 17.92 21.98
CA CYS A 911 -0.03 17.68 20.90
C CYS A 911 1.03 16.62 21.24
N PHE A 912 1.61 16.02 20.20
CA PHE A 912 2.61 14.96 20.29
C PHE A 912 4.02 15.54 20.38
N GLU A 913 4.39 16.13 21.51
CA GLU A 913 5.76 16.67 21.65
C GLU A 913 6.86 15.60 21.49
N GLY A 914 6.56 14.34 21.82
CA GLY A 914 7.52 13.24 21.68
C GLY A 914 7.75 12.72 20.25
N SER A 915 6.94 13.12 19.25
CA SER A 915 7.00 12.54 17.88
C SER A 915 7.87 13.32 16.89
N LEU A 916 8.22 14.58 17.20
CA LEU A 916 8.97 15.45 16.31
C LEU A 916 10.43 15.02 16.07
N LEU A 917 10.98 14.14 16.92
CA LEU A 917 12.38 13.69 16.89
C LEU A 917 12.58 12.29 16.26
N SER A 918 11.67 11.81 15.41
CA SER A 918 11.96 10.62 14.59
C SER A 918 13.14 10.93 13.64
N ARG A 919 14.30 10.34 13.94
CA ARG A 919 15.62 10.69 13.43
C ARG A 919 15.95 10.56 11.91
N PRO A 920 15.16 9.99 10.97
CA PRO A 920 15.73 9.81 9.63
C PRO A 920 15.64 11.05 8.71
N LEU A 921 14.65 11.93 8.86
CA LEU A 921 14.24 12.78 7.72
C LEU A 921 14.77 14.23 7.70
N ARG A 922 15.43 14.73 8.77
CA ARG A 922 15.72 16.17 8.94
C ARG A 922 16.99 16.43 9.77
N ARG A 923 17.58 17.62 9.62
CA ARG A 923 18.59 18.16 10.56
C ARG A 923 17.98 19.28 11.40
N VAL A 924 18.02 19.12 12.73
CA VAL A 924 17.59 20.18 13.65
C VAL A 924 18.62 21.29 13.63
N ILE A 925 18.18 22.54 13.42
CA ILE A 925 19.03 23.72 13.51
C ILE A 925 18.88 24.33 14.89
N LEU A 926 17.66 24.59 15.35
CA LEU A 926 17.39 25.23 16.64
C LEU A 926 15.91 25.09 17.08
N PRO A 927 15.62 25.02 18.39
CA PRO A 927 14.32 25.34 18.96
C PRO A 927 14.22 26.84 19.34
N CYS A 928 13.03 27.42 19.21
CA CYS A 928 12.70 28.75 19.71
C CYS A 928 11.62 28.69 20.79
N ARG A 929 11.88 29.26 21.96
CA ARG A 929 10.92 29.42 23.07
C ARG A 929 10.03 30.63 22.82
N LEU A 930 8.74 30.53 23.13
CA LEU A 930 7.82 31.67 23.02
C LEU A 930 8.10 32.76 24.06
N LEU A 931 8.09 34.03 23.64
CA LEU A 931 7.97 35.19 24.52
C LEU A 931 6.55 35.75 24.51
N SER A 932 5.94 35.90 23.33
CA SER A 932 4.63 36.55 23.18
C SER A 932 3.87 36.07 21.93
N PRO A 933 2.83 35.23 22.07
CA PRO A 933 1.90 34.90 20.99
C PRO A 933 0.78 35.92 20.84
N THR A 934 0.55 36.36 19.60
CA THR A 934 -0.72 36.92 19.14
C THR A 934 -1.47 35.84 18.37
N ARG A 935 -2.61 35.37 18.88
CA ARG A 935 -3.46 34.36 18.23
C ARG A 935 -4.86 34.90 18.01
N MET A 936 -5.57 34.38 17.01
CA MET A 936 -7.02 34.58 16.96
C MET A 936 -7.67 33.73 18.03
#